data_AF-A0A851GFT9-F1
#
_entry.id   AF-A0A851GFT9-F1
#
_cell.length_a   1.000
_cell.length_b   1.000
_cell.length_c   1.000
_cell.angle_alpha   90.00
_cell.angle_beta   90.00
_cell.angle_gamma   90.00
#
_symmetry.space_group_name_H-M   'P 1'
#
loop_
_entity.id
_entity.type
_entity.pdbx_description
1 polymer ?
#
loop_
_entity_poly.entity_id
_entity_poly.type
_entity_poly.pdbx_seq_one_letter_code
_entity_poly.pdbx_strand_id
1 'polypeptide(L)'
;MPVATTIPRLFFITILLSVCLQASEPNSEYATLQHALKHQGPKSDGYPRLKKEAFRQESLILASDQSPCDVILRRTQALLNHLRQMKNAPDLDEEQSELDTLALQVNKQASGESDPKLFDQLCHIRRRIALKNPLLDFDQILFLKHHKQGRGEIHMVDQYLGFNQKAGGGVFILDKAFSNTPGVRHFLESSVVKSGRLQGKPLTPGSFISLDLDYDAQRIAFAYTEAHHEHLGPEADWSNQHWSYKECRTKSKNYRQYHFRPESTFHIYSANIDGSDLRALSDGMHNEYDPCFMPDGRIAYISERNGGNQRCGSRALPSGTLHSMCGDGSQQTTLSWHDTNEWQPSIDNHGMIVYTRWDYIDRDSDVAHHLWTCYPDGRDPRSNHGNYPDSRESRPWMEMSIRAIPDSNKFVAVAAPHHGEAYGSLILIDPDITDDRQMSQIKRLTPEVLFPESEKAPGVPHAKGKHRPKGEVYGSPWPLSENFYLCVYDPGQKNHGIYLVDSFGNKELLYRDPSIACLDPIPLKARARPPILPIQTAALSEHQETSKPELGTIAIMNVYDSALPLPKGTTIKELRVVAVFPKWNAFQDRPRIGLADQSLARGVLGTVPVEADGSVYFECPTDIEIYFQLLDESGEAIQSMRSGTYLHQGERMSCIGCHENKHHAPTNRGKRPIAMKRAPSRLVPEAPGSYPLTFPRLVQPVLDQHCVECHNQKSSNTFSLDGATVQKNGKAVPFGWSNGFYHLRKYGWGKHGGNGALIKKNHTSYSIPGKIGAKASRLKTLLDQGHHEVNLTPEERRRLTLWMDCNTNFFGAYRDTRKQAEGGIVMPKVHTIKPTQQAR
;
A
#
# COMPACT_ATOMS: atom_id res chain seq x y z
N MET A 1 23.14 -76.52 2.48
CA MET A 1 23.45 -76.06 1.10
C MET A 1 22.14 -75.78 0.39
N PRO A 2 22.04 -74.85 -0.58
CA PRO A 2 22.87 -73.64 -0.84
C PRO A 2 22.01 -72.36 -1.02
N VAL A 3 22.46 -71.10 -0.98
CA VAL A 3 23.70 -70.44 -0.52
C VAL A 3 23.29 -69.24 0.37
N ALA A 4 24.15 -68.79 1.27
CA ALA A 4 24.12 -67.48 1.91
C ALA A 4 24.90 -66.42 1.10
N THR A 5 24.67 -65.12 1.31
CA THR A 5 25.74 -64.10 1.28
C THR A 5 25.36 -62.78 1.96
N THR A 6 26.32 -62.22 2.69
CA THR A 6 26.25 -60.96 3.44
C THR A 6 27.47 -60.10 3.10
N ILE A 7 27.32 -58.76 3.11
CA ILE A 7 28.42 -57.76 3.32
C ILE A 7 29.41 -57.62 2.11
N PRO A 8 30.17 -56.50 1.88
CA PRO A 8 30.34 -55.23 2.63
C PRO A 8 30.13 -53.90 1.86
N ARG A 9 30.09 -52.82 2.66
CA ARG A 9 30.66 -51.45 2.47
C ARG A 9 31.14 -51.03 1.06
N LEU A 10 30.62 -49.90 0.58
CA LEU A 10 31.48 -48.79 0.10
C LEU A 10 31.21 -47.52 0.93
N PHE A 11 32.07 -47.28 1.92
CA PHE A 11 32.43 -45.91 2.32
C PHE A 11 33.20 -45.27 1.14
N PHE A 12 33.32 -43.93 1.12
CA PHE A 12 33.96 -43.11 0.08
C PHE A 12 33.17 -42.87 -1.23
N ILE A 13 32.07 -42.11 -1.17
CA ILE A 13 31.83 -40.93 -2.05
C ILE A 13 31.04 -39.86 -1.26
N THR A 14 31.64 -39.29 -0.20
CA THR A 14 31.01 -38.21 0.60
C THR A 14 31.79 -36.89 0.55
N ILE A 15 32.86 -36.83 -0.24
CA ILE A 15 33.73 -35.65 -0.38
C ILE A 15 34.08 -35.53 -1.87
N LEU A 16 33.24 -34.81 -2.64
CA LEU A 16 33.56 -34.19 -3.95
C LEU A 16 32.35 -33.51 -4.64
N LEU A 17 31.11 -33.83 -4.24
CA LEU A 17 29.89 -33.25 -4.84
C LEU A 17 29.27 -32.06 -4.07
N SER A 18 30.02 -31.45 -3.16
CA SER A 18 29.61 -30.25 -2.41
C SER A 18 30.30 -28.95 -2.87
N VAL A 19 31.14 -29.02 -3.92
CA VAL A 19 32.06 -27.92 -4.32
C VAL A 19 31.58 -27.12 -5.54
N CYS A 20 30.53 -27.56 -6.25
CA CYS A 20 30.15 -26.97 -7.55
C CYS A 20 28.85 -26.16 -7.58
N LEU A 21 28.33 -25.68 -6.44
CA LEU A 21 27.09 -24.87 -6.39
C LEU A 21 27.17 -23.58 -5.54
N GLN A 22 28.33 -23.27 -4.94
CA GLN A 22 28.63 -21.95 -4.42
C GLN A 22 29.65 -21.27 -5.34
N ALA A 23 29.17 -20.46 -6.28
CA ALA A 23 29.97 -19.31 -6.69
C ALA A 23 30.15 -18.43 -5.44
N SER A 24 31.38 -18.04 -5.12
CA SER A 24 31.61 -17.08 -4.03
C SER A 24 30.88 -15.77 -4.37
N GLU A 25 30.41 -15.03 -3.34
CA GLU A 25 29.72 -13.75 -3.54
C GLU A 25 30.49 -12.78 -4.48
N PRO A 26 31.83 -12.63 -4.39
CA PRO A 26 32.61 -11.87 -5.38
C PRO A 26 32.41 -12.33 -6.83
N ASN A 27 32.37 -13.63 -7.10
CA ASN A 27 32.09 -14.14 -8.47
C ASN A 27 30.68 -13.76 -8.97
N SER A 28 29.70 -13.70 -8.07
CA SER A 28 28.33 -13.24 -8.41
C SER A 28 28.29 -11.74 -8.67
N GLU A 29 28.96 -10.94 -7.84
CA GLU A 29 29.05 -9.49 -8.02
C GLU A 29 29.83 -9.11 -9.28
N TYR A 30 30.96 -9.79 -9.54
CA TYR A 30 31.77 -9.65 -10.75
C TYR A 30 30.94 -9.86 -12.02
N ALA A 31 30.20 -10.97 -12.11
CA ALA A 31 29.31 -11.25 -13.24
C ALA A 31 28.20 -10.20 -13.39
N THR A 32 27.65 -9.71 -12.27
CA THR A 32 26.64 -8.65 -12.25
C THR A 32 27.20 -7.33 -12.79
N LEU A 33 28.42 -6.95 -12.40
CA LEU A 33 29.11 -5.75 -12.88
C LEU A 33 29.53 -5.86 -14.34
N GLN A 34 30.00 -7.03 -14.80
CA GLN A 34 30.25 -7.29 -16.23
C GLN A 34 28.99 -7.11 -17.09
N HIS A 35 27.81 -7.46 -16.57
CA HIS A 35 26.54 -7.20 -17.23
C HIS A 35 26.19 -5.70 -17.21
N ALA A 36 26.34 -5.03 -16.06
CA ALA A 36 26.04 -3.60 -15.91
C ALA A 36 26.91 -2.72 -16.83
N LEU A 37 28.21 -3.01 -16.96
CA LEU A 37 29.13 -2.32 -17.86
C LEU A 37 28.67 -2.36 -19.34
N LYS A 38 28.08 -3.48 -19.76
CA LYS A 38 27.58 -3.67 -21.14
C LYS A 38 26.23 -3.01 -21.40
N HIS A 39 25.39 -2.82 -20.38
CA HIS A 39 23.95 -2.53 -20.57
C HIS A 39 23.40 -1.33 -19.78
N GLN A 40 24.16 -0.79 -18.82
CA GLN A 40 23.71 0.27 -17.90
C GLN A 40 24.66 1.49 -17.86
N GLY A 41 25.81 1.43 -18.54
CA GLY A 41 26.74 2.56 -18.66
C GLY A 41 26.22 3.72 -19.54
N PRO A 42 27.05 4.75 -19.78
CA PRO A 42 26.64 6.01 -20.43
C PRO A 42 26.08 5.92 -21.86
N LYS A 43 26.22 4.77 -22.52
CA LYS A 43 25.70 4.49 -23.86
C LYS A 43 24.29 3.87 -23.84
N SER A 44 23.74 3.56 -22.66
CA SER A 44 22.42 2.93 -22.52
C SER A 44 21.28 3.95 -22.53
N ASP A 45 20.13 3.57 -23.09
CA ASP A 45 18.92 4.42 -23.19
C ASP A 45 18.46 4.99 -21.83
N GLY A 46 18.68 4.24 -20.74
CA GLY A 46 18.24 4.61 -19.40
C GLY A 46 19.20 5.55 -18.67
N TYR A 47 20.47 5.64 -19.08
CA TYR A 47 21.49 6.39 -18.35
C TYR A 47 21.17 7.90 -18.17
N PRO A 48 20.62 8.63 -19.16
CA PRO A 48 20.23 10.03 -18.97
C PRO A 48 19.15 10.24 -17.90
N ARG A 49 18.32 9.21 -17.66
CA ARG A 49 17.32 9.18 -16.59
C ARG A 49 17.97 8.83 -15.26
N LEU A 50 18.72 7.72 -15.20
CA LEU A 50 19.43 7.28 -13.99
C LEU A 50 20.36 8.37 -13.44
N LYS A 51 21.07 9.13 -14.29
CA LYS A 51 21.93 10.24 -13.87
C LYS A 51 21.19 11.36 -13.12
N LYS A 52 19.88 11.53 -13.33
CA LYS A 52 19.04 12.52 -12.62
C LYS A 52 18.40 11.95 -11.36
N GLU A 53 18.10 10.65 -11.38
CA GLU A 53 17.31 9.96 -10.35
C GLU A 53 18.17 9.26 -9.29
N ALA A 54 19.41 8.90 -9.57
CA ALA A 54 20.33 8.35 -8.57
C ALA A 54 20.60 9.36 -7.44
N PHE A 55 20.67 8.87 -6.20
CA PHE A 55 21.01 9.68 -5.03
C PHE A 55 22.49 10.12 -5.04
N ARG A 56 23.38 9.23 -5.48
CA ARG A 56 24.82 9.44 -5.64
C ARG A 56 25.25 9.10 -7.06
N GLN A 57 26.13 9.89 -7.66
CA GLN A 57 26.67 9.58 -9.00
C GLN A 57 27.56 8.32 -8.96
N GLU A 58 28.18 8.06 -7.82
CA GLU A 58 29.09 6.95 -7.54
C GLU A 58 28.40 5.58 -7.68
N SER A 59 27.09 5.52 -7.39
CA SER A 59 26.26 4.33 -7.56
C SER A 59 26.06 3.91 -9.03
N LEU A 60 26.32 4.79 -10.00
CA LEU A 60 26.17 4.49 -11.43
C LEU A 60 27.42 3.81 -12.00
N ILE A 61 27.27 3.26 -13.21
CA ILE A 61 28.38 2.88 -14.09
C ILE A 61 28.81 4.11 -14.88
N LEU A 62 30.03 4.58 -14.68
CA LEU A 62 30.53 5.82 -15.27
C LEU A 62 31.29 5.57 -16.59
N ALA A 63 31.57 6.65 -17.33
CA ALA A 63 32.35 6.59 -18.58
C ALA A 63 33.82 6.17 -18.37
N SER A 64 34.32 6.35 -17.15
CA SER A 64 35.65 5.92 -16.70
C SER A 64 35.75 4.41 -16.48
N ASP A 65 34.63 3.74 -16.21
CA ASP A 65 34.61 2.37 -15.76
C ASP A 65 34.70 1.43 -16.97
N GLN A 66 35.82 0.73 -17.12
CA GLN A 66 36.09 -0.16 -18.26
C GLN A 66 36.01 -1.64 -17.84
N SER A 67 36.21 -1.90 -16.55
CA SER A 67 36.27 -3.21 -15.91
C SER A 67 35.44 -3.24 -14.61
N PRO A 68 35.04 -4.43 -14.11
CA PRO A 68 34.49 -4.57 -12.75
C PRO A 68 35.44 -4.05 -11.66
N CYS A 69 36.76 -4.16 -11.86
CA CYS A 69 37.77 -3.61 -10.95
C CYS A 69 37.64 -2.08 -10.82
N ASP A 70 37.47 -1.34 -11.93
CA ASP A 70 37.31 0.13 -11.90
C ASP A 70 36.10 0.53 -11.07
N VAL A 71 34.97 -0.17 -11.25
CA VAL A 71 33.72 0.11 -10.52
C VAL A 71 33.92 -0.10 -9.03
N ILE A 72 34.46 -1.24 -8.60
CA ILE A 72 34.68 -1.52 -7.17
C ILE A 72 35.72 -0.59 -6.58
N LEU A 73 36.86 -0.36 -7.23
CA LEU A 73 37.89 0.57 -6.77
C LEU A 73 37.29 1.96 -6.51
N ARG A 74 36.57 2.51 -7.49
CA ARG A 74 35.96 3.84 -7.41
C ARG A 74 34.92 3.94 -6.30
N ARG A 75 34.02 2.94 -6.17
CA ARG A 75 32.99 2.93 -5.11
C ARG A 75 33.59 2.68 -3.72
N THR A 76 34.69 1.94 -3.63
CA THR A 76 35.44 1.71 -2.40
C THR A 76 36.16 2.98 -1.94
N GLN A 77 36.79 3.72 -2.86
CA GLN A 77 37.40 5.01 -2.55
C GLN A 77 36.35 6.05 -2.12
N ALA A 78 35.15 6.06 -2.75
CA ALA A 78 34.04 6.91 -2.33
C ALA A 78 33.58 6.61 -0.90
N LEU A 79 33.42 5.32 -0.55
CA LEU A 79 33.13 4.85 0.79
C LEU A 79 34.22 5.28 1.80
N LEU A 80 35.49 4.99 1.50
CA LEU A 80 36.63 5.35 2.36
C LEU A 80 36.65 6.86 2.65
N ASN A 81 36.53 7.68 1.60
CA ASN A 81 36.49 9.13 1.69
C ASN A 81 35.31 9.62 2.55
N HIS A 82 34.14 8.97 2.44
CA HIS A 82 32.98 9.30 3.25
C HIS A 82 33.19 8.95 4.72
N LEU A 83 33.68 7.74 5.04
CA LEU A 83 33.93 7.32 6.43
C LEU A 83 34.93 8.25 7.14
N ARG A 84 36.00 8.70 6.44
CA ARG A 84 36.96 9.70 6.96
C ARG A 84 36.33 11.06 7.28
N GLN A 85 35.16 11.39 6.72
CA GLN A 85 34.44 12.65 6.97
C GLN A 85 33.33 12.51 8.02
N MET A 86 33.04 11.30 8.49
CA MET A 86 31.99 11.07 9.49
C MET A 86 32.43 11.52 10.88
N LYS A 87 31.46 11.85 11.73
CA LYS A 87 31.68 11.98 13.17
C LYS A 87 32.18 10.63 13.71
N ASN A 88 33.22 10.66 14.55
CA ASN A 88 33.93 9.47 15.03
C ASN A 88 34.53 8.62 13.88
N ALA A 89 35.11 9.28 12.87
CA ALA A 89 35.78 8.62 11.75
C ALA A 89 36.80 7.56 12.24
N PRO A 90 36.80 6.36 11.65
CA PRO A 90 37.77 5.32 11.95
C PRO A 90 39.14 5.64 11.34
N ASP A 91 40.20 5.08 11.92
CA ASP A 91 41.51 5.01 11.25
C ASP A 91 41.42 4.05 10.05
N LEU A 92 41.82 4.56 8.88
CA LEU A 92 41.75 3.90 7.57
C LEU A 92 43.06 4.08 6.79
N ASP A 93 44.18 4.43 7.46
CA ASP A 93 45.44 4.74 6.77
C ASP A 93 46.12 3.48 6.21
N GLU A 94 46.00 2.34 6.91
CA GLU A 94 46.39 1.04 6.37
C GLU A 94 45.53 0.68 5.15
N GLU A 95 44.19 0.81 5.27
CA GLU A 95 43.29 0.45 4.17
C GLU A 95 43.45 1.35 2.94
N GLN A 96 43.73 2.64 3.12
CA GLN A 96 44.07 3.54 2.01
C GLN A 96 45.37 3.11 1.32
N SER A 97 46.40 2.78 2.10
CA SER A 97 47.70 2.36 1.55
C SER A 97 47.59 1.06 0.73
N GLU A 98 46.78 0.12 1.19
CA GLU A 98 46.45 -1.11 0.45
C GLU A 98 45.62 -0.79 -0.81
N LEU A 99 44.58 0.05 -0.69
CA LEU A 99 43.73 0.45 -1.81
C LEU A 99 44.49 1.21 -2.90
N ASP A 100 45.42 2.11 -2.55
CA ASP A 100 46.30 2.82 -3.47
C ASP A 100 47.23 1.85 -4.22
N THR A 101 47.73 0.84 -3.52
CA THR A 101 48.57 -0.22 -4.11
C THR A 101 47.78 -1.08 -5.10
N LEU A 102 46.51 -1.38 -4.81
CA LEU A 102 45.60 -2.07 -5.74
C LEU A 102 45.20 -1.15 -6.90
N ALA A 103 44.98 0.14 -6.68
CA ALA A 103 44.69 1.13 -7.72
C ALA A 103 45.82 1.20 -8.78
N LEU A 104 47.08 1.16 -8.34
CA LEU A 104 48.24 1.07 -9.24
C LEU A 104 48.30 -0.24 -10.05
N GLN A 105 47.62 -1.30 -9.62
CA GLN A 105 47.49 -2.54 -10.39
C GLN A 105 46.33 -2.46 -11.39
N VAL A 106 45.17 -1.91 -10.99
CA VAL A 106 44.04 -1.67 -11.90
C VAL A 106 44.47 -0.76 -13.06
N ASN A 107 45.18 0.34 -12.78
CA ASN A 107 45.70 1.26 -13.79
C ASN A 107 46.75 0.65 -14.75
N LYS A 108 47.26 -0.55 -14.47
CA LYS A 108 48.18 -1.30 -15.36
C LYS A 108 47.47 -2.35 -16.21
N GLN A 109 46.20 -2.66 -15.94
CA GLN A 109 45.43 -3.60 -16.76
C GLN A 109 45.11 -2.97 -18.11
N ALA A 110 44.99 -3.78 -19.16
CA ALA A 110 44.57 -3.29 -20.46
C ALA A 110 43.09 -2.88 -20.42
N SER A 111 42.70 -1.90 -21.25
CA SER A 111 41.33 -1.41 -21.37
C SER A 111 40.33 -2.57 -21.58
N GLY A 112 39.45 -2.79 -20.59
CA GLY A 112 38.42 -3.83 -20.64
C GLY A 112 38.85 -5.22 -20.18
N GLU A 113 40.13 -5.43 -19.82
CA GLU A 113 40.56 -6.60 -19.05
C GLU A 113 40.25 -6.41 -17.56
N SER A 114 40.06 -7.51 -16.84
CA SER A 114 39.82 -7.51 -15.41
C SER A 114 40.23 -8.86 -14.85
N ASP A 115 41.25 -8.86 -13.98
CA ASP A 115 41.66 -10.06 -13.24
C ASP A 115 40.67 -10.31 -12.09
N PRO A 116 39.96 -11.44 -12.06
CA PRO A 116 39.08 -11.80 -10.94
C PRO A 116 39.80 -11.84 -9.58
N LYS A 117 41.12 -12.12 -9.55
CA LYS A 117 41.89 -12.09 -8.29
C LYS A 117 42.07 -10.68 -7.77
N LEU A 118 42.32 -9.71 -8.66
CA LEU A 118 42.41 -8.30 -8.28
C LEU A 118 41.02 -7.77 -7.85
N PHE A 119 39.96 -8.24 -8.49
CA PHE A 119 38.59 -7.97 -8.07
C PHE A 119 38.30 -8.52 -6.66
N ASP A 120 38.68 -9.77 -6.37
CA ASP A 120 38.53 -10.38 -5.04
C ASP A 120 39.31 -9.59 -3.97
N GLN A 121 40.54 -9.16 -4.27
CA GLN A 121 41.33 -8.28 -3.39
C GLN A 121 40.63 -6.93 -3.15
N LEU A 122 40.09 -6.29 -4.19
CA LEU A 122 39.31 -5.06 -4.08
C LEU A 122 38.04 -5.25 -3.24
N CYS A 123 37.36 -6.39 -3.34
CA CYS A 123 36.23 -6.74 -2.48
C CYS A 123 36.66 -6.96 -1.02
N HIS A 124 37.81 -7.60 -0.77
CA HIS A 124 38.33 -7.78 0.60
C HIS A 124 38.65 -6.45 1.28
N ILE A 125 39.32 -5.52 0.59
CA ILE A 125 39.63 -4.20 1.17
C ILE A 125 38.36 -3.36 1.36
N ARG A 126 37.42 -3.41 0.41
CA ARG A 126 36.08 -2.79 0.55
C ARG A 126 35.36 -3.28 1.80
N ARG A 127 35.38 -4.60 2.06
CA ARG A 127 34.79 -5.18 3.27
C ARG A 127 35.44 -4.66 4.54
N ARG A 128 36.77 -4.61 4.60
CA ARG A 128 37.50 -4.04 5.76
C ARG A 128 37.06 -2.61 6.05
N ILE A 129 37.00 -1.77 5.01
CA ILE A 129 36.58 -0.36 5.11
C ILE A 129 35.11 -0.28 5.56
N ALA A 130 34.20 -1.01 4.92
CA ALA A 130 32.77 -0.99 5.24
C ALA A 130 32.45 -1.40 6.68
N LEU A 131 33.16 -2.40 7.21
CA LEU A 131 32.95 -2.91 8.57
C LEU A 131 33.64 -2.05 9.65
N LYS A 132 34.50 -1.09 9.27
CA LYS A 132 34.99 -0.02 10.16
C LYS A 132 34.01 1.17 10.29
N ASN A 133 32.84 1.14 9.64
CA ASN A 133 31.86 2.22 9.70
C ASN A 133 31.37 2.48 11.15
N PRO A 134 31.48 3.71 11.68
CA PRO A 134 31.16 4.02 13.08
C PRO A 134 29.66 3.97 13.41
N LEU A 135 28.78 3.79 12.42
CA LEU A 135 27.35 3.49 12.62
C LEU A 135 27.08 2.02 12.96
N LEU A 136 28.08 1.15 12.87
CA LEU A 136 28.00 -0.26 13.25
C LEU A 136 28.36 -0.42 14.75
N ASP A 137 27.73 0.40 15.60
CA ASP A 137 27.94 0.46 17.06
C ASP A 137 27.17 -0.63 17.83
N PHE A 138 26.97 -1.78 17.17
CA PHE A 138 26.28 -2.97 17.64
C PHE A 138 26.95 -4.21 17.05
N ASP A 139 26.74 -5.39 17.65
CA ASP A 139 27.35 -6.65 17.17
C ASP A 139 26.32 -7.75 16.87
N GLN A 140 25.04 -7.47 17.11
CA GLN A 140 23.93 -8.41 16.95
C GLN A 140 22.88 -7.85 15.98
N ILE A 141 22.40 -8.69 15.06
CA ILE A 141 21.26 -8.40 14.18
C ILE A 141 20.16 -9.41 14.45
N LEU A 142 18.98 -8.93 14.82
CA LEU A 142 17.74 -9.70 14.91
C LEU A 142 17.14 -9.82 13.49
N PHE A 143 16.64 -10.99 13.10
CA PHE A 143 16.03 -11.20 11.78
C PHE A 143 15.08 -12.41 11.74
N LEU A 144 14.26 -12.49 10.68
CA LEU A 144 13.48 -13.68 10.36
C LEU A 144 14.21 -14.56 9.34
N LYS A 145 14.10 -15.88 9.49
CA LYS A 145 14.18 -16.80 8.36
C LYS A 145 12.75 -17.12 7.94
N HIS A 146 12.45 -17.01 6.66
CA HIS A 146 11.12 -17.28 6.11
C HIS A 146 11.18 -17.82 4.68
N HIS A 147 10.08 -18.39 4.22
CA HIS A 147 9.90 -18.67 2.80
C HIS A 147 9.10 -17.52 2.16
N LYS A 148 9.53 -17.07 0.98
CA LYS A 148 8.64 -16.36 0.03
C LYS A 148 7.38 -17.20 -0.22
N GLN A 149 6.31 -16.54 -0.66
CA GLN A 149 4.96 -17.11 -0.73
C GLN A 149 4.94 -18.52 -1.37
N GLY A 150 4.49 -19.52 -0.61
CA GLY A 150 4.66 -20.92 -0.96
C GLY A 150 3.66 -21.48 -1.99
N ARG A 151 2.46 -20.88 -2.08
CA ARG A 151 1.38 -21.31 -2.99
C ARG A 151 0.36 -20.18 -3.20
N GLY A 152 -0.52 -20.36 -4.18
CA GLY A 152 -1.58 -19.39 -4.52
C GLY A 152 -1.32 -18.67 -5.84
N GLU A 153 -1.90 -17.48 -6.00
CA GLU A 153 -1.51 -16.51 -7.04
C GLU A 153 -0.40 -15.63 -6.47
N ILE A 154 0.55 -15.17 -7.28
CA ILE A 154 1.55 -14.18 -6.82
C ILE A 154 0.97 -12.80 -7.11
N HIS A 155 0.69 -12.08 -6.03
CA HIS A 155 0.20 -10.70 -6.00
C HIS A 155 0.56 -10.15 -4.62
N MET A 156 0.84 -8.86 -4.52
CA MET A 156 1.31 -8.23 -3.26
C MET A 156 0.40 -8.39 -2.02
N VAL A 157 -0.85 -8.86 -2.18
CA VAL A 157 -1.77 -9.23 -1.08
C VAL A 157 -1.61 -10.68 -0.63
N ASP A 158 -1.24 -11.59 -1.53
CA ASP A 158 -1.28 -13.04 -1.30
C ASP A 158 -0.17 -13.51 -0.34
N GLN A 159 0.92 -12.74 -0.24
CA GLN A 159 2.01 -12.95 0.71
C GLN A 159 1.57 -12.79 2.18
N TYR A 160 0.44 -12.12 2.44
CA TYR A 160 -0.10 -11.88 3.78
C TYR A 160 -1.24 -12.85 4.17
N LEU A 161 -1.48 -13.89 3.37
CA LEU A 161 -2.50 -14.92 3.67
C LEU A 161 -1.83 -16.17 4.26
N GLY A 162 -2.20 -16.57 5.48
CA GLY A 162 -1.56 -17.68 6.21
C GLY A 162 -1.56 -19.01 5.44
N PHE A 163 -2.68 -19.36 4.78
CA PHE A 163 -2.81 -20.57 3.97
C PHE A 163 -1.99 -20.57 2.66
N ASN A 164 -1.44 -19.43 2.23
CA ASN A 164 -0.51 -19.35 1.11
C ASN A 164 0.94 -19.62 1.54
N GLN A 165 1.24 -19.67 2.84
CA GLN A 165 2.60 -19.79 3.36
C GLN A 165 3.15 -21.22 3.31
N LYS A 166 4.47 -21.33 3.22
CA LYS A 166 5.19 -22.58 3.46
C LYS A 166 5.77 -22.56 4.87
N ALA A 167 5.43 -23.56 5.67
CA ALA A 167 6.02 -23.73 7.00
C ALA A 167 7.55 -23.96 6.90
N GLY A 168 8.28 -23.37 7.83
CA GLY A 168 9.74 -23.31 7.88
C GLY A 168 10.21 -21.92 8.33
N GLY A 169 11.39 -21.86 8.94
CA GLY A 169 11.96 -20.62 9.45
C GLY A 169 11.72 -20.38 10.94
N GLY A 170 11.72 -19.12 11.35
CA GLY A 170 11.70 -18.70 12.75
C GLY A 170 12.34 -17.34 12.95
N VAL A 171 12.49 -16.93 14.21
CA VAL A 171 13.16 -15.69 14.62
C VAL A 171 14.60 -16.00 15.06
N PHE A 172 15.57 -15.30 14.51
CA PHE A 172 17.01 -15.59 14.67
C PHE A 172 17.79 -14.35 15.11
N ILE A 173 18.91 -14.59 15.79
CA ILE A 173 19.91 -13.56 16.04
C ILE A 173 21.22 -13.97 15.36
N LEU A 174 21.79 -13.04 14.62
CA LEU A 174 23.13 -13.07 14.04
C LEU A 174 24.08 -12.42 15.05
N ASP A 175 24.84 -13.22 15.79
CA ASP A 175 25.87 -12.76 16.71
C ASP A 175 27.19 -12.51 15.95
N LYS A 176 27.99 -11.53 16.37
CA LYS A 176 29.25 -11.17 15.70
C LYS A 176 29.04 -10.79 14.24
N ALA A 177 27.98 -10.03 13.97
CA ALA A 177 27.45 -9.75 12.63
C ALA A 177 28.47 -9.12 11.67
N PHE A 178 29.47 -8.41 12.20
CA PHE A 178 30.51 -7.72 11.46
C PHE A 178 31.88 -8.44 11.50
N SER A 179 31.89 -9.70 11.90
CA SER A 179 33.08 -10.56 11.87
C SER A 179 33.19 -11.37 10.57
N ASN A 180 34.31 -12.09 10.42
CA ASN A 180 34.49 -13.07 9.33
C ASN A 180 33.81 -14.43 9.62
N THR A 181 33.32 -14.64 10.85
CA THR A 181 32.72 -15.91 11.30
C THR A 181 31.50 -15.64 12.20
N PRO A 182 30.44 -14.99 11.67
CA PRO A 182 29.25 -14.67 12.45
C PRO A 182 28.53 -15.94 12.92
N GLY A 183 28.00 -15.89 14.14
CA GLY A 183 27.21 -16.96 14.73
C GLY A 183 25.72 -16.74 14.45
N VAL A 184 24.95 -17.82 14.31
CA VAL A 184 23.48 -17.74 14.14
C VAL A 184 22.80 -18.67 15.14
N ARG A 185 21.89 -18.12 15.93
CA ARG A 185 21.10 -18.86 16.91
C ARG A 185 19.60 -18.66 16.69
N HIS A 186 18.84 -19.74 16.82
CA HIS A 186 17.39 -19.72 16.74
C HIS A 186 16.84 -19.23 18.09
N PHE A 187 16.27 -18.03 18.10
CA PHE A 187 15.99 -17.31 19.33
C PHE A 187 14.75 -17.85 20.09
N LEU A 188 13.77 -18.43 19.38
CA LEU A 188 12.56 -19.03 19.97
C LEU A 188 12.60 -20.58 20.05
N GLU A 189 13.75 -21.23 19.81
CA GLU A 189 13.82 -22.69 19.65
C GLU A 189 13.28 -23.49 20.85
N SER A 190 13.60 -23.02 22.06
CA SER A 190 13.16 -23.63 23.33
C SER A 190 11.92 -22.95 23.94
N SER A 191 11.32 -21.98 23.24
CA SER A 191 10.20 -21.19 23.74
C SER A 191 8.88 -21.91 23.51
N VAL A 192 8.01 -21.86 24.53
CA VAL A 192 6.61 -22.31 24.42
C VAL A 192 5.66 -21.16 24.71
N VAL A 193 4.58 -21.10 23.93
CA VAL A 193 3.55 -20.06 24.04
C VAL A 193 2.89 -20.10 25.41
N LYS A 194 2.74 -18.94 26.06
CA LYS A 194 2.20 -18.79 27.42
C LYS A 194 0.69 -18.52 27.47
N SER A 195 0.11 -17.99 26.39
CA SER A 195 -1.29 -17.56 26.30
C SER A 195 -1.91 -17.86 24.93
N GLY A 196 -3.25 -17.96 24.88
CA GLY A 196 -3.99 -18.18 23.63
C GLY A 196 -4.03 -19.65 23.18
N ARG A 197 -4.56 -19.88 21.98
CA ARG A 197 -4.89 -21.22 21.43
C ARG A 197 -3.70 -22.19 21.31
N LEU A 198 -2.47 -21.68 21.23
CA LEU A 198 -1.25 -22.49 21.17
C LEU A 198 -0.52 -22.63 22.52
N GLN A 199 -1.14 -22.23 23.64
CA GLN A 199 -0.55 -22.34 24.97
C GLN A 199 0.07 -23.73 25.24
N GLY A 200 1.31 -23.73 25.72
CA GLY A 200 2.10 -24.94 26.00
C GLY A 200 2.79 -25.56 24.78
N LYS A 201 2.59 -25.03 23.56
CA LYS A 201 3.23 -25.52 22.33
C LYS A 201 4.37 -24.58 21.86
N PRO A 202 5.37 -25.10 21.13
CA PRO A 202 6.30 -24.28 20.36
C PRO A 202 5.63 -23.72 19.10
N LEU A 203 6.26 -22.74 18.45
CA LEU A 203 5.84 -22.19 17.15
C LEU A 203 6.47 -22.94 15.96
N THR A 204 6.72 -24.24 16.13
CA THR A 204 7.30 -25.11 15.10
C THR A 204 6.48 -26.40 14.96
N PRO A 205 6.06 -26.78 13.73
CA PRO A 205 6.21 -26.06 12.46
C PRO A 205 5.27 -24.85 12.35
N GLY A 206 5.64 -23.88 11.50
CA GLY A 206 4.82 -22.73 11.12
C GLY A 206 5.61 -21.76 10.23
N SER A 207 5.06 -20.58 9.97
CA SER A 207 5.66 -19.53 9.12
C SER A 207 5.57 -18.16 9.79
N PHE A 208 6.57 -17.32 9.54
CA PHE A 208 6.80 -16.05 10.24
C PHE A 208 6.98 -14.92 9.23
N ILE A 209 6.37 -13.76 9.48
CA ILE A 209 6.62 -12.52 8.74
C ILE A 209 6.60 -11.31 9.68
N SER A 210 7.14 -10.19 9.20
CA SER A 210 6.95 -8.85 9.74
C SER A 210 7.40 -8.69 11.19
N LEU A 211 8.71 -8.62 11.38
CA LEU A 211 9.36 -8.47 12.70
C LEU A 211 9.58 -6.99 13.05
N ASP A 212 9.33 -6.62 14.30
CA ASP A 212 9.73 -5.33 14.88
C ASP A 212 10.26 -5.48 16.31
N LEU A 213 11.06 -4.51 16.75
CA LEU A 213 11.80 -4.48 18.02
C LEU A 213 11.47 -3.19 18.78
N ASP A 214 11.06 -3.30 20.05
CA ASP A 214 10.79 -2.13 20.91
C ASP A 214 12.08 -1.27 21.08
N TYR A 215 11.91 0.00 21.40
CA TYR A 215 12.97 1.00 21.47
C TYR A 215 14.00 0.71 22.57
N ASP A 216 13.65 -0.07 23.60
CA ASP A 216 14.57 -0.54 24.65
C ASP A 216 15.32 -1.84 24.28
N ALA A 217 15.02 -2.41 23.12
CA ALA A 217 15.50 -3.71 22.62
C ALA A 217 15.24 -4.91 23.55
N GLN A 218 14.27 -4.82 24.47
CA GLN A 218 13.91 -5.92 25.38
C GLN A 218 12.78 -6.81 24.86
N ARG A 219 11.95 -6.31 23.93
CA ARG A 219 10.77 -7.01 23.42
C ARG A 219 10.68 -6.96 21.90
N ILE A 220 10.21 -8.05 21.31
CA ILE A 220 9.89 -8.16 19.88
C ILE A 220 8.40 -8.38 19.66
N ALA A 221 7.91 -8.02 18.48
CA ALA A 221 6.61 -8.42 17.96
C ALA A 221 6.76 -8.97 16.53
N PHE A 222 5.97 -9.98 16.18
CA PHE A 222 6.00 -10.61 14.85
C PHE A 222 4.66 -11.27 14.52
N ALA A 223 4.42 -11.54 13.24
CA ALA A 223 3.27 -12.31 12.80
C ALA A 223 3.63 -13.78 12.57
N TYR A 224 2.76 -14.69 13.02
CA TYR A 224 2.95 -16.15 12.88
C TYR A 224 1.68 -16.84 12.40
N THR A 225 1.86 -17.90 11.60
CA THR A 225 0.79 -18.82 11.20
C THR A 225 1.27 -20.28 11.28
N GLU A 226 0.39 -21.21 11.60
CA GLU A 226 0.66 -22.66 11.45
C GLU A 226 0.78 -23.07 9.95
N ALA A 227 0.49 -22.14 9.02
CA ALA A 227 0.53 -22.33 7.56
C ALA A 227 -0.35 -23.50 7.08
N HIS A 228 -1.40 -23.83 7.85
CA HIS A 228 -2.30 -24.92 7.54
C HIS A 228 -3.08 -24.62 6.26
N HIS A 229 -3.12 -25.57 5.34
CA HIS A 229 -3.82 -25.45 4.07
C HIS A 229 -4.47 -26.79 3.72
N GLU A 230 -5.75 -26.74 3.39
CA GLU A 230 -6.54 -27.94 3.13
C GLU A 230 -7.64 -27.60 2.10
N HIS A 231 -8.06 -28.58 1.31
CA HIS A 231 -9.19 -28.44 0.41
C HIS A 231 -10.46 -28.99 1.05
N LEU A 232 -11.20 -28.12 1.74
CA LEU A 232 -12.46 -28.47 2.40
C LEU A 232 -13.60 -28.70 1.39
N GLY A 233 -14.49 -29.62 1.72
CA GLY A 233 -15.71 -29.90 0.97
C GLY A 233 -16.92 -29.08 1.42
N PRO A 234 -18.13 -29.43 0.96
CA PRO A 234 -19.37 -28.77 1.36
C PRO A 234 -19.76 -29.00 2.83
N GLU A 235 -19.16 -30.00 3.49
CA GLU A 235 -19.42 -30.37 4.89
C GLU A 235 -18.76 -29.45 5.94
N ALA A 236 -17.75 -28.67 5.54
CA ALA A 236 -17.14 -27.67 6.41
C ALA A 236 -18.08 -26.47 6.67
N ASP A 237 -17.85 -25.72 7.76
CA ASP A 237 -18.61 -24.50 8.02
C ASP A 237 -18.16 -23.35 7.09
N TRP A 238 -19.06 -22.94 6.19
CA TRP A 238 -18.86 -21.79 5.28
C TRP A 238 -19.67 -20.55 5.69
N SER A 239 -20.35 -20.56 6.84
CA SER A 239 -21.25 -19.48 7.28
C SER A 239 -20.54 -18.16 7.56
N ASN A 240 -19.34 -18.24 8.14
CA ASN A 240 -18.51 -17.10 8.53
C ASN A 240 -17.35 -16.82 7.54
N GLN A 241 -17.45 -17.30 6.30
CA GLN A 241 -16.42 -17.15 5.28
C GLN A 241 -16.67 -15.95 4.34
N HIS A 242 -15.61 -15.39 3.76
CA HIS A 242 -15.69 -14.29 2.79
C HIS A 242 -16.37 -14.66 1.46
N TRP A 243 -16.61 -15.95 1.23
CA TRP A 243 -17.37 -16.50 0.12
C TRP A 243 -17.95 -17.86 0.47
N SER A 244 -19.05 -18.25 -0.19
CA SER A 244 -19.63 -19.60 -0.01
C SER A 244 -18.80 -20.69 -0.70
N TYR A 245 -18.96 -21.95 -0.26
CA TYR A 245 -18.40 -23.12 -0.95
C TYR A 245 -18.70 -23.08 -2.45
N LYS A 246 -19.96 -22.81 -2.83
CA LYS A 246 -20.38 -22.75 -4.23
C LYS A 246 -19.60 -21.70 -5.03
N GLU A 247 -19.38 -20.51 -4.46
CA GLU A 247 -18.62 -19.43 -5.08
C GLU A 247 -17.14 -19.79 -5.25
N CYS A 248 -16.50 -20.29 -4.19
CA CYS A 248 -15.13 -20.81 -4.22
C CYS A 248 -14.96 -21.87 -5.33
N ARG A 249 -15.93 -22.80 -5.46
CA ARG A 249 -15.91 -23.85 -6.50
C ARG A 249 -16.11 -23.35 -7.94
N THR A 250 -16.52 -22.09 -8.16
CA THR A 250 -16.54 -21.48 -9.51
C THR A 250 -15.17 -21.06 -10.03
N LYS A 251 -14.12 -21.19 -9.22
CA LYS A 251 -12.76 -20.71 -9.52
C LYS A 251 -11.74 -21.85 -9.67
N SER A 252 -10.50 -21.45 -9.97
CA SER A 252 -9.36 -22.36 -10.09
C SER A 252 -9.22 -23.26 -8.85
N LYS A 253 -8.70 -24.48 -9.05
CA LYS A 253 -8.40 -25.39 -7.93
C LYS A 253 -7.46 -24.75 -6.90
N ASN A 254 -6.58 -23.84 -7.36
CA ASN A 254 -5.58 -23.11 -6.58
C ASN A 254 -6.15 -22.13 -5.53
N TYR A 255 -7.47 -21.95 -5.44
CA TYR A 255 -8.11 -21.12 -4.42
C TYR A 255 -9.03 -21.93 -3.48
N ARG A 256 -9.09 -23.26 -3.62
CA ARG A 256 -9.99 -24.11 -2.82
C ARG A 256 -9.58 -24.24 -1.35
N GLN A 257 -8.38 -23.76 -1.00
CA GLN A 257 -7.87 -23.63 0.35
C GLN A 257 -8.14 -22.27 1.01
N TYR A 258 -8.82 -21.34 0.32
CA TYR A 258 -9.19 -20.03 0.88
C TYR A 258 -10.42 -20.21 1.77
N HIS A 259 -10.16 -20.79 2.94
CA HIS A 259 -11.09 -20.96 4.05
C HIS A 259 -10.34 -20.47 5.30
N PHE A 260 -10.83 -19.37 5.83
CA PHE A 260 -10.15 -18.58 6.86
C PHE A 260 -10.44 -19.22 8.21
N ARG A 261 -9.37 -19.67 8.89
CA ARG A 261 -9.39 -20.40 10.16
C ARG A 261 -8.19 -19.99 11.00
N PRO A 262 -8.23 -20.12 12.34
CA PRO A 262 -7.10 -19.80 13.21
C PRO A 262 -5.76 -20.42 12.80
N GLU A 263 -5.75 -21.68 12.36
CA GLU A 263 -4.54 -22.36 11.90
C GLU A 263 -4.10 -21.99 10.46
N SER A 264 -4.96 -21.29 9.73
CA SER A 264 -4.78 -20.90 8.32
C SER A 264 -4.60 -19.39 8.10
N THR A 265 -4.57 -18.58 9.16
CA THR A 265 -4.32 -17.13 9.11
C THR A 265 -3.10 -16.73 9.95
N PHE A 266 -2.59 -15.52 9.73
CA PHE A 266 -1.54 -14.92 10.57
C PHE A 266 -2.14 -14.28 11.83
N HIS A 267 -1.42 -14.38 12.95
CA HIS A 267 -1.73 -13.71 14.22
C HIS A 267 -0.49 -13.04 14.81
N ILE A 268 -0.69 -12.03 15.64
CA ILE A 268 0.40 -11.28 16.28
C ILE A 268 0.90 -12.02 17.54
N TYR A 269 2.21 -12.14 17.67
CA TYR A 269 2.92 -12.67 18.84
C TYR A 269 3.94 -11.66 19.36
N SER A 270 4.27 -11.77 20.65
CA SER A 270 5.33 -11.00 21.31
C SER A 270 6.17 -11.91 22.21
N ALA A 271 7.45 -11.59 22.39
CA ALA A 271 8.35 -12.26 23.31
C ALA A 271 9.42 -11.30 23.84
N ASN A 272 9.98 -11.59 25.01
CA ASN A 272 11.17 -10.89 25.51
C ASN A 272 12.43 -11.42 24.81
N ILE A 273 13.48 -10.60 24.70
CA ILE A 273 14.71 -10.90 23.93
C ILE A 273 15.59 -12.03 24.52
N ASP A 274 15.24 -12.55 25.69
CA ASP A 274 15.81 -13.77 26.29
C ASP A 274 15.05 -15.06 25.90
N GLY A 275 13.97 -14.95 25.12
CA GLY A 275 13.09 -16.04 24.71
C GLY A 275 11.98 -16.35 25.71
N SER A 276 11.93 -15.61 26.83
CA SER A 276 10.86 -15.70 27.81
C SER A 276 9.58 -15.01 27.35
N ASP A 277 8.49 -15.31 28.05
CA ASP A 277 7.20 -14.64 27.90
C ASP A 277 6.61 -14.57 26.48
N LEU A 278 6.89 -15.60 25.66
CA LEU A 278 6.27 -15.76 24.34
C LEU A 278 4.73 -15.87 24.47
N ARG A 279 4.00 -14.89 23.95
CA ARG A 279 2.53 -14.78 24.03
C ARG A 279 1.91 -14.60 22.65
N ALA A 280 0.76 -15.23 22.44
CA ALA A 280 -0.16 -14.80 21.39
C ALA A 280 -0.85 -13.52 21.87
N LEU A 281 -0.83 -12.47 21.05
CA LEU A 281 -1.54 -11.21 21.27
C LEU A 281 -2.86 -11.15 20.48
N SER A 282 -3.01 -11.99 19.46
CA SER A 282 -4.25 -12.13 18.69
C SER A 282 -4.54 -13.57 18.27
N ASP A 283 -5.78 -13.84 17.86
CA ASP A 283 -6.26 -15.13 17.33
C ASP A 283 -7.58 -14.90 16.54
N GLY A 284 -8.00 -15.87 15.73
CA GLY A 284 -9.31 -15.88 15.06
C GLY A 284 -9.27 -16.20 13.56
N MET A 285 -10.21 -15.65 12.78
CA MET A 285 -10.36 -15.94 11.34
C MET A 285 -9.84 -14.81 10.43
N HIS A 286 -9.06 -13.89 10.98
CA HIS A 286 -8.49 -12.76 10.26
C HIS A 286 -6.97 -12.93 10.18
N ASN A 287 -6.36 -12.54 9.05
CA ASN A 287 -4.92 -12.32 9.01
C ASN A 287 -4.60 -11.01 9.73
N GLU A 288 -3.67 -11.10 10.68
CA GLU A 288 -3.16 -9.97 11.45
C GLU A 288 -1.64 -10.01 11.40
N TYR A 289 -1.05 -8.93 10.87
CA TYR A 289 0.36 -8.90 10.46
C TYR A 289 0.92 -7.47 10.51
N ASP A 290 2.20 -7.31 10.18
CA ASP A 290 2.94 -6.05 10.27
C ASP A 290 2.79 -5.29 11.61
N PRO A 291 3.09 -5.92 12.76
CA PRO A 291 3.13 -5.21 14.04
C PRO A 291 4.30 -4.22 14.10
N CYS A 292 4.09 -3.05 14.71
CA CYS A 292 5.16 -2.14 15.11
C CYS A 292 4.89 -1.47 16.46
N PHE A 293 5.94 -1.21 17.22
CA PHE A 293 5.82 -0.60 18.55
C PHE A 293 5.62 0.92 18.46
N MET A 294 4.53 1.40 19.05
CA MET A 294 4.25 2.83 19.20
C MET A 294 5.00 3.40 20.42
N PRO A 295 5.31 4.72 20.44
CA PRO A 295 6.07 5.32 21.54
C PRO A 295 5.40 5.24 22.93
N ASP A 296 4.08 5.03 22.99
CA ASP A 296 3.30 4.86 24.22
C ASP A 296 3.29 3.41 24.76
N GLY A 297 3.91 2.46 24.04
CA GLY A 297 3.92 1.03 24.40
C GLY A 297 2.72 0.24 23.88
N ARG A 298 1.82 0.85 23.09
CA ARG A 298 0.86 0.12 22.26
C ARG A 298 1.55 -0.46 21.02
N ILE A 299 0.87 -1.38 20.34
CA ILE A 299 1.32 -1.97 19.07
C ILE A 299 0.32 -1.56 18.00
N ALA A 300 0.79 -0.90 16.94
CA ALA A 300 0.02 -0.72 15.70
C ALA A 300 0.25 -1.91 14.77
N TYR A 301 -0.74 -2.30 13.98
CA TYR A 301 -0.67 -3.48 13.12
C TYR A 301 -1.73 -3.44 12.01
N ILE A 302 -1.64 -4.35 11.03
CA ILE A 302 -2.64 -4.51 9.97
C ILE A 302 -3.58 -5.68 10.32
N SER A 303 -4.89 -5.46 10.15
CA SER A 303 -5.91 -6.49 10.40
C SER A 303 -7.04 -6.46 9.37
N GLU A 304 -7.53 -7.64 9.02
CA GLU A 304 -8.73 -7.83 8.18
C GLU A 304 -10.05 -7.60 8.95
N ARG A 305 -10.00 -7.30 10.27
CA ARG A 305 -11.18 -7.16 11.16
C ARG A 305 -12.16 -6.07 10.74
N ASN A 306 -11.67 -4.97 10.18
CA ASN A 306 -12.51 -3.91 9.60
C ASN A 306 -13.46 -4.49 8.52
N GLY A 307 -13.01 -5.52 7.80
CA GLY A 307 -13.77 -6.20 6.77
C GLY A 307 -13.79 -5.47 5.44
N GLY A 308 -14.59 -5.99 4.50
CA GLY A 308 -14.49 -5.64 3.08
C GLY A 308 -13.72 -6.69 2.30
N ASN A 309 -13.35 -6.35 1.07
CA ASN A 309 -12.67 -7.21 0.10
C ASN A 309 -12.09 -6.32 -1.01
N GLN A 310 -10.89 -6.65 -1.46
CA GLN A 310 -10.18 -6.02 -2.57
C GLN A 310 -11.04 -5.84 -3.84
N ARG A 311 -10.84 -4.71 -4.53
CA ARG A 311 -11.62 -4.33 -5.72
C ARG A 311 -11.20 -5.07 -7.00
N CYS A 312 -9.93 -5.42 -7.14
CA CYS A 312 -9.38 -6.23 -8.22
C CYS A 312 -9.26 -7.73 -7.85
N GLY A 313 -8.91 -8.59 -8.81
CA GLY A 313 -8.73 -10.03 -8.58
C GLY A 313 -10.01 -10.86 -8.70
N SER A 314 -9.91 -12.16 -8.40
CA SER A 314 -11.01 -13.11 -8.65
C SER A 314 -11.23 -14.18 -7.58
N ARG A 315 -10.65 -13.96 -6.39
CA ARG A 315 -10.68 -14.81 -5.19
C ARG A 315 -11.01 -13.94 -3.96
N ALA A 316 -11.40 -14.57 -2.85
CA ALA A 316 -11.65 -13.84 -1.60
C ALA A 316 -10.33 -13.24 -1.07
N LEU A 317 -10.31 -11.93 -0.88
CA LEU A 317 -9.15 -11.12 -0.50
C LEU A 317 -9.65 -10.02 0.42
N PRO A 318 -9.76 -10.26 1.74
CA PRO A 318 -10.22 -9.26 2.69
C PRO A 318 -9.32 -8.03 2.66
N SER A 319 -9.84 -6.86 3.03
CA SER A 319 -9.05 -5.63 3.10
C SER A 319 -8.34 -5.56 4.46
N GLY A 320 -7.00 -5.61 4.47
CA GLY A 320 -6.18 -5.34 5.64
C GLY A 320 -6.09 -3.84 5.89
N THR A 321 -6.38 -3.38 7.11
CA THR A 321 -6.36 -1.95 7.48
C THR A 321 -5.70 -1.75 8.84
N LEU A 322 -5.26 -0.53 9.13
CA LEU A 322 -4.53 -0.17 10.34
C LEU A 322 -5.40 -0.30 11.60
N HIS A 323 -4.86 -0.98 12.62
CA HIS A 323 -5.43 -1.19 13.95
C HIS A 323 -4.35 -0.96 15.03
N SER A 324 -4.75 -0.85 16.29
CA SER A 324 -3.84 -0.89 17.45
C SER A 324 -4.34 -1.79 18.57
N MET A 325 -3.42 -2.25 19.42
CA MET A 325 -3.70 -2.99 20.65
C MET A 325 -2.75 -2.54 21.76
N CYS A 326 -3.10 -2.79 23.02
CA CYS A 326 -2.15 -2.74 24.13
C CYS A 326 -1.06 -3.80 23.95
N GLY A 327 0.11 -3.61 24.58
CA GLY A 327 1.22 -4.57 24.51
C GLY A 327 0.94 -5.97 25.10
N ASP A 328 -0.23 -6.19 25.70
CA ASP A 328 -0.73 -7.49 26.17
C ASP A 328 -1.79 -8.13 25.23
N GLY A 329 -2.10 -7.48 24.10
CA GLY A 329 -3.13 -7.90 23.14
C GLY A 329 -4.54 -7.38 23.43
N SER A 330 -4.74 -6.68 24.56
CA SER A 330 -6.05 -6.11 24.92
C SER A 330 -6.36 -4.82 24.15
N GLN A 331 -7.61 -4.34 24.25
CA GLN A 331 -8.08 -3.08 23.64
C GLN A 331 -7.78 -2.93 22.13
N GLN A 332 -7.99 -4.00 21.37
CA GLN A 332 -7.92 -3.97 19.90
C GLN A 332 -8.89 -2.91 19.36
N THR A 333 -8.35 -1.95 18.58
CA THR A 333 -9.05 -0.75 18.12
C THR A 333 -8.72 -0.51 16.65
N THR A 334 -9.73 -0.33 15.80
CA THR A 334 -9.56 0.06 14.40
C THR A 334 -9.04 1.50 14.33
N LEU A 335 -7.94 1.73 13.62
CA LEU A 335 -7.37 3.07 13.37
C LEU A 335 -7.74 3.60 11.98
N SER A 336 -8.06 2.72 11.04
CA SER A 336 -8.39 3.06 9.66
C SER A 336 -9.67 2.41 9.17
N TRP A 337 -10.59 3.23 8.64
CA TRP A 337 -11.88 2.82 8.08
C TRP A 337 -11.86 2.78 6.54
N HIS A 338 -10.67 2.68 5.95
CA HIS A 338 -10.43 2.70 4.51
C HIS A 338 -10.98 1.45 3.78
N ASP A 339 -11.50 1.59 2.56
CA ASP A 339 -12.15 0.48 1.84
C ASP A 339 -11.21 -0.62 1.28
N THR A 340 -9.92 -0.31 1.20
CA THR A 340 -8.89 -1.11 0.54
C THR A 340 -7.65 -1.25 1.43
N ASN A 341 -6.64 -1.95 0.94
CA ASN A 341 -5.55 -2.46 1.77
C ASN A 341 -4.51 -1.42 2.19
N GLU A 342 -3.93 -1.66 3.35
CA GLU A 342 -2.82 -0.92 3.97
C GLU A 342 -1.75 -1.90 4.47
N TRP A 343 -0.47 -1.49 4.54
CA TRP A 343 0.66 -2.35 4.89
C TRP A 343 1.78 -1.67 5.67
N GLN A 344 2.53 -2.51 6.38
CA GLN A 344 3.86 -2.25 6.90
C GLN A 344 3.97 -0.90 7.63
N PRO A 345 3.12 -0.65 8.64
CA PRO A 345 3.23 0.54 9.46
C PRO A 345 4.58 0.56 10.19
N SER A 346 5.19 1.75 10.25
CA SER A 346 6.31 2.07 11.11
C SER A 346 6.05 3.43 11.78
N ILE A 347 6.94 3.84 12.71
CA ILE A 347 6.84 5.13 13.39
C ILE A 347 7.95 6.05 12.87
N ASP A 348 7.62 7.32 12.60
CA ASP A 348 8.61 8.33 12.20
C ASP A 348 9.34 8.99 13.39
N ASN A 349 10.28 9.88 13.07
CA ASN A 349 11.07 10.63 14.04
C ASN A 349 10.22 11.61 14.90
N HIS A 350 8.94 11.81 14.57
CA HIS A 350 8.00 12.70 15.26
C HIS A 350 6.91 11.94 16.04
N GLY A 351 6.88 10.61 15.95
CA GLY A 351 5.88 9.77 16.62
C GLY A 351 4.60 9.56 15.81
N MET A 352 4.57 9.90 14.53
CA MET A 352 3.45 9.61 13.61
C MET A 352 3.57 8.17 13.08
N ILE A 353 2.44 7.52 12.78
CA ILE A 353 2.42 6.25 12.05
C ILE A 353 2.60 6.55 10.56
N VAL A 354 3.53 5.84 9.92
CA VAL A 354 3.82 5.88 8.48
C VAL A 354 3.54 4.51 7.89
N TYR A 355 2.80 4.43 6.79
CA TYR A 355 2.33 3.17 6.22
C TYR A 355 2.11 3.30 4.71
N THR A 356 1.99 2.15 4.03
CA THR A 356 1.55 2.15 2.62
C THR A 356 0.05 1.96 2.57
N ARG A 357 -0.65 2.74 1.73
CA ARG A 357 -2.09 2.57 1.46
C ARG A 357 -2.35 2.46 -0.05
N TRP A 358 -3.23 1.55 -0.42
CA TRP A 358 -3.91 1.56 -1.72
C TRP A 358 -5.05 2.56 -1.73
N ASP A 359 -5.15 3.40 -2.76
CA ASP A 359 -6.23 4.40 -2.81
C ASP A 359 -6.97 4.36 -4.17
N TYR A 360 -8.11 3.68 -4.21
CA TYR A 360 -8.81 3.30 -5.46
C TYR A 360 -10.06 4.12 -5.79
N ILE A 361 -10.36 5.20 -5.06
CA ILE A 361 -11.58 6.00 -5.32
C ILE A 361 -11.61 6.55 -6.75
N ASP A 362 -12.51 5.95 -7.53
CA ASP A 362 -12.76 6.10 -8.96
C ASP A 362 -11.49 6.17 -9.82
N ARG A 363 -10.42 5.41 -9.51
CA ARG A 363 -9.11 5.56 -10.17
C ARG A 363 -8.40 4.27 -10.55
N ASP A 364 -7.19 4.48 -11.08
CA ASP A 364 -6.26 3.44 -11.48
C ASP A 364 -6.05 2.37 -10.38
N SER A 365 -6.10 1.07 -10.68
CA SER A 365 -5.66 0.04 -9.73
C SER A 365 -4.15 -0.02 -9.53
N ASP A 366 -3.33 0.59 -10.41
CA ASP A 366 -1.86 0.48 -10.31
C ASP A 366 -1.17 1.87 -10.36
N VAL A 367 -1.78 2.88 -9.71
CA VAL A 367 -1.30 4.29 -9.73
C VAL A 367 -1.10 4.93 -8.35
N ALA A 368 -1.45 4.26 -7.25
CA ALA A 368 -1.66 4.92 -5.95
C ALA A 368 -1.44 3.92 -4.79
N HIS A 369 -0.20 3.46 -4.64
CA HIS A 369 0.22 2.48 -3.62
C HIS A 369 1.46 3.02 -2.87
N HIS A 370 1.29 4.15 -2.22
CA HIS A 370 2.39 5.03 -1.81
C HIS A 370 2.34 5.38 -0.32
N LEU A 371 3.28 6.20 0.14
CA LEU A 371 3.41 6.68 1.52
C LEU A 371 2.18 7.47 2.03
N TRP A 372 1.68 7.07 3.20
CA TRP A 372 0.69 7.78 4.01
C TRP A 372 1.18 7.94 5.45
N THR A 373 0.65 8.95 6.15
CA THR A 373 0.91 9.24 7.57
C THR A 373 -0.39 9.50 8.33
N CYS A 374 -0.45 9.11 9.60
CA CYS A 374 -1.53 9.48 10.53
C CYS A 374 -1.00 9.56 11.97
N TYR A 375 -1.77 10.14 12.88
CA TYR A 375 -1.41 10.14 14.30
C TYR A 375 -1.52 8.71 14.91
N PRO A 376 -0.86 8.43 16.06
CA PRO A 376 -0.98 7.14 16.77
C PRO A 376 -2.41 6.67 17.05
N ASP A 377 -3.36 7.61 17.14
CA ASP A 377 -4.79 7.36 17.33
C ASP A 377 -5.61 7.32 16.03
N GLY A 378 -4.95 7.17 14.87
CA GLY A 378 -5.55 6.90 13.56
C GLY A 378 -6.20 8.10 12.86
N ARG A 379 -6.31 9.24 13.55
CA ARG A 379 -6.90 10.49 13.03
C ARG A 379 -6.03 11.17 11.98
N ASP A 380 -6.68 12.04 11.22
CA ASP A 380 -6.07 12.90 10.20
C ASP A 380 -5.10 12.17 9.22
N PRO A 381 -5.55 11.11 8.50
CA PRO A 381 -4.70 10.41 7.54
C PRO A 381 -4.38 11.30 6.34
N ARG A 382 -3.08 11.48 6.05
CA ARG A 382 -2.57 12.31 4.95
C ARG A 382 -1.59 11.53 4.07
N SER A 383 -1.44 11.98 2.83
CA SER A 383 -0.33 11.57 1.97
C SER A 383 0.29 12.80 1.34
N ASN A 384 1.58 13.03 1.57
CA ASN A 384 2.35 14.10 0.95
C ASN A 384 3.07 13.67 -0.34
N HIS A 385 2.85 12.43 -0.78
CA HIS A 385 3.68 11.79 -1.80
C HIS A 385 2.87 10.90 -2.77
N GLY A 386 3.06 11.09 -4.07
CA GLY A 386 2.84 10.06 -5.09
C GLY A 386 1.42 9.76 -5.52
N ASN A 387 0.40 10.08 -4.71
CA ASN A 387 -0.99 9.60 -4.88
C ASN A 387 -1.69 10.04 -6.20
N TYR A 388 -1.10 10.96 -6.99
CA TYR A 388 -1.66 11.53 -8.22
C TYR A 388 -0.68 11.58 -9.40
N PRO A 389 -0.11 10.45 -9.86
CA PRO A 389 0.86 10.50 -10.95
C PRO A 389 0.19 10.77 -12.29
N ASP A 390 0.90 11.44 -13.20
CA ASP A 390 0.44 11.66 -14.58
C ASP A 390 0.63 10.40 -15.45
N SER A 391 1.60 9.54 -15.11
CA SER A 391 1.88 8.24 -15.75
C SER A 391 2.27 7.22 -14.68
N ARG A 392 1.90 5.94 -14.83
CA ARG A 392 2.35 4.91 -13.87
C ARG A 392 3.84 4.69 -14.01
N GLU A 393 4.26 4.56 -15.27
CA GLU A 393 5.56 4.08 -15.70
C GLU A 393 6.66 5.13 -15.41
N SER A 394 6.28 6.37 -15.07
CA SER A 394 7.21 7.42 -14.66
C SER A 394 7.76 7.26 -13.24
N ARG A 395 7.21 6.39 -12.38
CA ARG A 395 7.64 6.23 -10.97
C ARG A 395 7.43 4.79 -10.48
N PRO A 396 7.83 4.42 -9.25
CA PRO A 396 7.40 3.15 -8.65
C PRO A 396 5.89 3.01 -8.64
N TRP A 397 5.38 1.86 -9.10
CA TRP A 397 3.96 1.51 -8.96
C TRP A 397 3.57 1.39 -7.49
N MET A 398 4.46 0.82 -6.67
CA MET A 398 4.29 0.68 -5.24
C MET A 398 5.57 1.03 -4.46
N GLU A 399 5.40 1.62 -3.29
CA GLU A 399 6.41 1.80 -2.25
C GLU A 399 6.08 0.90 -1.07
N MET A 400 7.06 0.21 -0.49
CA MET A 400 6.89 -0.74 0.63
C MET A 400 8.01 -0.61 1.67
N SER A 401 7.78 -1.18 2.85
CA SER A 401 8.74 -1.24 3.96
C SER A 401 9.31 0.14 4.31
N ILE A 402 8.42 1.13 4.38
CA ILE A 402 8.74 2.54 4.56
C ILE A 402 9.23 2.74 6.00
N ARG A 403 10.45 3.25 6.18
CA ARG A 403 11.01 3.61 7.49
C ARG A 403 11.64 5.00 7.46
N ALA A 404 11.41 5.79 8.50
CA ALA A 404 12.08 7.08 8.68
C ALA A 404 13.60 6.86 8.87
N ILE A 405 14.40 7.73 8.28
CA ILE A 405 15.85 7.71 8.43
C ILE A 405 16.24 8.48 9.70
N PRO A 406 17.09 7.93 10.59
CA PRO A 406 17.56 8.65 11.76
C PRO A 406 18.18 10.01 11.40
N ASP A 407 17.93 11.03 12.23
CA ASP A 407 18.42 12.40 12.07
C ASP A 407 18.06 13.06 10.71
N SER A 408 16.94 12.65 10.09
CA SER A 408 16.47 13.16 8.79
C SER A 408 14.94 13.24 8.69
N ASN A 409 14.44 14.06 7.77
CA ASN A 409 13.01 14.12 7.39
C ASN A 409 12.65 13.10 6.29
N LYS A 410 13.64 12.39 5.73
CA LYS A 410 13.44 11.45 4.62
C LYS A 410 13.09 10.04 5.10
N PHE A 411 12.52 9.28 4.18
CA PHE A 411 12.22 7.86 4.35
C PHE A 411 13.05 7.01 3.40
N VAL A 412 13.40 5.80 3.82
CA VAL A 412 13.80 4.72 2.91
C VAL A 412 12.60 3.83 2.61
N ALA A 413 12.50 3.35 1.38
CA ALA A 413 11.46 2.42 0.96
C ALA A 413 11.97 1.45 -0.13
N VAL A 414 11.18 0.40 -0.37
CA VAL A 414 11.33 -0.56 -1.47
C VAL A 414 10.36 -0.17 -2.59
N ALA A 415 10.86 0.09 -3.79
CA ALA A 415 10.03 0.25 -4.98
C ALA A 415 9.58 -1.15 -5.46
N ALA A 416 8.38 -1.57 -5.05
CA ALA A 416 7.85 -2.92 -5.23
C ALA A 416 6.90 -3.05 -6.46
N PRO A 417 6.68 -4.27 -6.98
CA PRO A 417 5.66 -4.55 -7.98
C PRO A 417 4.24 -4.61 -7.39
N HIS A 418 3.23 -4.38 -8.23
CA HIS A 418 1.84 -4.67 -7.87
C HIS A 418 1.51 -6.17 -7.98
N HIS A 419 2.12 -6.86 -8.96
CA HIS A 419 1.87 -8.28 -9.24
C HIS A 419 3.02 -9.20 -8.75
N GLY A 420 3.77 -8.80 -7.74
CA GLY A 420 4.84 -9.58 -7.09
C GLY A 420 4.74 -9.56 -5.57
N GLU A 421 5.83 -9.85 -4.87
CA GLU A 421 5.94 -9.73 -3.39
C GLU A 421 6.63 -8.39 -3.00
N ALA A 422 6.78 -8.10 -1.70
CA ALA A 422 7.29 -6.81 -1.18
C ALA A 422 8.82 -6.60 -1.35
N TYR A 423 9.34 -6.88 -2.54
CA TYR A 423 10.76 -6.77 -2.91
C TYR A 423 10.94 -5.92 -4.17
N GLY A 424 12.10 -5.29 -4.33
CA GLY A 424 12.31 -4.30 -5.37
C GLY A 424 13.70 -3.67 -5.38
N SER A 425 13.80 -2.43 -5.87
CA SER A 425 14.97 -1.56 -5.69
C SER A 425 14.80 -0.67 -4.46
N LEU A 426 15.88 -0.30 -3.79
CA LEU A 426 15.82 0.67 -2.70
C LEU A 426 15.76 2.11 -3.21
N ILE A 427 14.90 2.91 -2.57
CA ILE A 427 14.68 4.33 -2.87
C ILE A 427 14.67 5.16 -1.58
N LEU A 428 14.98 6.44 -1.76
CA LEU A 428 14.85 7.51 -0.79
C LEU A 428 13.64 8.37 -1.17
N ILE A 429 12.77 8.68 -0.21
CA ILE A 429 11.63 9.59 -0.36
C ILE A 429 11.90 10.84 0.47
N ASP A 430 11.87 12.00 -0.17
CA ASP A 430 12.07 13.32 0.43
C ASP A 430 10.74 14.11 0.40
N PRO A 431 10.01 14.21 1.53
CA PRO A 431 8.71 14.88 1.58
C PRO A 431 8.82 16.41 1.60
N ASP A 432 10.01 16.99 1.82
CA ASP A 432 10.21 18.44 1.85
C ASP A 432 10.25 19.02 0.42
N ILE A 433 10.58 18.19 -0.57
CA ILE A 433 10.48 18.51 -2.01
C ILE A 433 9.00 18.47 -2.46
N THR A 434 8.60 19.38 -3.35
CA THR A 434 7.25 19.36 -3.94
C THR A 434 7.07 18.26 -4.97
N ASP A 435 6.00 17.48 -4.84
CA ASP A 435 5.61 16.40 -5.76
C ASP A 435 5.27 16.92 -7.17
N ASP A 436 6.18 16.69 -8.12
CA ASP A 436 6.00 16.88 -9.56
C ASP A 436 5.10 15.83 -10.24
N ARG A 437 4.45 14.97 -9.46
CA ARG A 437 3.61 13.83 -9.89
C ARG A 437 4.40 12.75 -10.64
N GLN A 438 5.72 12.74 -10.46
CA GLN A 438 6.65 11.80 -11.07
C GLN A 438 7.70 11.35 -10.04
N MET A 439 8.89 11.97 -10.06
CA MET A 439 10.12 11.48 -9.41
C MET A 439 10.87 12.56 -8.61
N SER A 440 10.40 13.80 -8.58
CA SER A 440 11.02 14.91 -7.82
C SER A 440 11.39 14.55 -6.37
N GLN A 441 10.44 13.96 -5.65
CA GLN A 441 10.58 13.51 -4.26
C GLN A 441 11.33 12.17 -4.10
N ILE A 442 11.73 11.50 -5.19
CA ILE A 442 12.32 10.15 -5.15
C ILE A 442 13.76 10.18 -5.67
N LYS A 443 14.67 9.57 -4.90
CA LYS A 443 16.01 9.19 -5.38
C LYS A 443 16.25 7.70 -5.30
N ARG A 444 16.95 7.14 -6.29
CA ARG A 444 17.36 5.73 -6.33
C ARG A 444 18.61 5.55 -5.49
N LEU A 445 18.55 4.65 -4.51
CA LEU A 445 19.72 4.19 -3.77
C LEU A 445 20.43 3.05 -4.53
N THR A 446 19.65 2.20 -5.20
CA THR A 446 20.15 1.08 -6.02
C THR A 446 19.74 1.25 -7.50
N PRO A 447 20.31 2.22 -8.24
CA PRO A 447 19.91 2.53 -9.63
C PRO A 447 20.31 1.47 -10.66
N GLU A 448 21.11 0.47 -10.28
CA GLU A 448 21.40 -0.72 -11.10
C GLU A 448 20.19 -1.66 -11.25
N VAL A 449 19.15 -1.45 -10.43
CA VAL A 449 17.90 -2.19 -10.43
C VAL A 449 16.78 -1.37 -11.04
N LEU A 450 16.00 -2.02 -11.91
CA LEU A 450 14.81 -1.47 -12.54
C LEU A 450 13.66 -1.37 -11.53
N PHE A 451 12.81 -0.35 -11.63
CA PHE A 451 11.57 -0.33 -10.86
C PHE A 451 10.62 -1.43 -11.37
N PRO A 452 10.26 -2.44 -10.55
CA PRO A 452 9.45 -3.57 -10.96
C PRO A 452 8.15 -3.12 -11.62
N GLU A 453 7.81 -3.74 -12.76
CA GLU A 453 6.67 -3.42 -13.64
C GLU A 453 6.63 -2.01 -14.25
N SER A 454 7.29 -1.03 -13.65
CA SER A 454 7.37 0.35 -14.13
C SER A 454 8.37 0.47 -15.29
N GLU A 455 9.42 -0.36 -15.29
CA GLU A 455 10.56 -0.29 -16.20
C GLU A 455 10.88 -1.62 -16.88
N LYS A 456 11.37 -1.57 -18.13
CA LYS A 456 11.85 -2.75 -18.87
C LYS A 456 13.34 -3.05 -18.63
N ALA A 457 14.09 -2.04 -18.20
CA ALA A 457 15.50 -2.03 -17.83
C ALA A 457 15.74 -0.81 -16.93
N PRO A 458 16.80 -0.75 -16.12
CA PRO A 458 17.00 0.36 -15.17
C PRO A 458 17.00 1.72 -15.87
N GLY A 459 16.12 2.63 -15.42
CA GLY A 459 15.96 3.96 -16.01
C GLY A 459 15.23 3.97 -17.37
N VAL A 460 14.70 2.84 -17.84
CA VAL A 460 13.95 2.75 -19.10
C VAL A 460 12.51 2.35 -18.81
N PRO A 461 11.56 3.31 -18.72
CA PRO A 461 10.16 3.02 -18.44
C PRO A 461 9.52 2.13 -19.51
N HIS A 462 8.55 1.34 -19.09
CA HIS A 462 7.65 0.68 -20.02
C HIS A 462 6.81 1.73 -20.77
N ALA A 463 6.38 1.39 -21.98
CA ALA A 463 5.54 2.29 -22.76
C ALA A 463 4.15 2.44 -22.10
N LYS A 464 3.42 1.32 -21.98
CA LYS A 464 2.08 1.17 -21.38
C LYS A 464 1.83 -0.32 -21.06
N GLY A 465 1.08 -0.61 -19.99
CA GLY A 465 0.34 -1.88 -19.87
C GLY A 465 0.49 -2.64 -18.56
N LYS A 466 0.19 -3.95 -18.60
CA LYS A 466 0.49 -4.89 -17.52
C LYS A 466 1.81 -5.60 -17.84
N HIS A 467 2.71 -5.61 -16.88
CA HIS A 467 4.04 -6.19 -17.03
C HIS A 467 4.15 -7.45 -16.16
N ARG A 468 5.28 -8.16 -16.25
CA ARG A 468 5.60 -9.23 -15.30
C ARG A 468 6.66 -8.68 -14.35
N PRO A 469 6.53 -8.87 -13.03
CA PRO A 469 7.54 -8.39 -12.11
C PRO A 469 8.89 -9.06 -12.40
N LYS A 470 9.93 -8.25 -12.22
CA LYS A 470 11.35 -8.59 -12.20
C LYS A 470 12.02 -7.52 -11.33
N GLY A 471 13.18 -7.84 -10.76
CA GLY A 471 13.89 -6.89 -9.90
C GLY A 471 13.43 -6.94 -8.44
N GLU A 472 12.81 -8.04 -8.00
CA GLU A 472 12.46 -8.35 -6.60
C GLU A 472 13.72 -8.68 -5.78
N VAL A 473 14.78 -7.88 -5.91
CA VAL A 473 16.14 -8.22 -5.48
C VAL A 473 16.51 -7.69 -4.10
N TYR A 474 16.02 -6.51 -3.69
CA TYR A 474 16.18 -5.98 -2.33
C TYR A 474 14.84 -6.00 -1.56
N GLY A 475 14.89 -6.08 -0.23
CA GLY A 475 13.71 -6.00 0.64
C GLY A 475 14.04 -5.56 2.07
N SER A 476 12.99 -5.20 2.83
CA SER A 476 13.06 -4.87 4.27
C SER A 476 14.28 -4.02 4.69
N PRO A 477 14.46 -2.79 4.16
CA PRO A 477 15.56 -1.92 4.53
C PRO A 477 15.40 -1.38 5.96
N TRP A 478 16.50 -1.39 6.72
CA TRP A 478 16.64 -0.69 7.99
C TRP A 478 17.70 0.41 7.84
N PRO A 479 17.32 1.70 7.96
CA PRO A 479 18.26 2.80 7.79
C PRO A 479 19.18 2.98 9.02
N LEU A 480 20.48 3.15 8.75
CA LEU A 480 21.48 3.62 9.72
C LEU A 480 21.77 5.12 9.51
N SER A 481 21.65 5.60 8.28
CA SER A 481 21.69 7.02 7.88
C SER A 481 21.17 7.16 6.44
N GLU A 482 21.16 8.37 5.86
CA GLU A 482 20.84 8.55 4.43
C GLU A 482 21.80 7.81 3.47
N ASN A 483 22.97 7.38 3.93
CA ASN A 483 23.99 6.74 3.09
C ASN A 483 24.20 5.25 3.38
N PHE A 484 23.63 4.69 4.46
CA PHE A 484 23.90 3.31 4.93
C PHE A 484 22.64 2.62 5.45
N TYR A 485 22.45 1.37 5.03
CA TYR A 485 21.26 0.58 5.34
C TYR A 485 21.65 -0.89 5.57
N LEU A 486 20.99 -1.56 6.51
CA LEU A 486 20.85 -3.02 6.45
C LEU A 486 19.67 -3.34 5.53
N CYS A 487 19.74 -4.41 4.75
CA CYS A 487 18.59 -4.91 4.00
C CYS A 487 18.76 -6.40 3.70
N VAL A 488 17.75 -7.01 3.06
CA VAL A 488 17.92 -8.33 2.46
C VAL A 488 18.10 -8.22 0.95
N TYR A 489 19.01 -9.01 0.37
CA TYR A 489 19.34 -8.97 -1.06
C TYR A 489 19.56 -10.36 -1.66
N ASP A 490 19.05 -10.57 -2.87
CA ASP A 490 19.42 -11.69 -3.75
C ASP A 490 19.24 -11.33 -5.24
N PRO A 491 20.30 -11.32 -6.07
CA PRO A 491 20.15 -11.13 -7.51
C PRO A 491 19.34 -12.27 -8.16
N GLY A 492 19.30 -13.45 -7.52
CA GLY A 492 18.47 -14.59 -7.91
C GLY A 492 16.98 -14.46 -7.59
N GLN A 493 16.56 -13.47 -6.77
CA GLN A 493 15.18 -13.22 -6.33
C GLN A 493 14.51 -14.40 -5.59
N LYS A 494 15.29 -15.28 -4.95
CA LYS A 494 14.84 -16.55 -4.34
C LYS A 494 15.28 -16.77 -2.90
N ASN A 495 16.51 -16.39 -2.54
CA ASN A 495 17.11 -16.75 -1.26
C ASN A 495 17.88 -15.57 -0.65
N HIS A 496 17.15 -14.49 -0.33
CA HIS A 496 17.71 -13.24 0.17
C HIS A 496 18.58 -13.45 1.42
N GLY A 497 19.83 -12.96 1.35
CA GLY A 497 20.73 -12.87 2.50
C GLY A 497 20.68 -11.47 3.12
N ILE A 498 21.22 -11.29 4.31
CA ILE A 498 21.39 -10.00 5.00
C ILE A 498 22.65 -9.31 4.48
N TYR A 499 22.50 -8.05 4.04
CA TYR A 499 23.60 -7.22 3.55
C TYR A 499 23.63 -5.88 4.29
N LEU A 500 24.84 -5.35 4.47
CA LEU A 500 25.08 -3.92 4.63
C LEU A 500 25.21 -3.32 3.23
N VAL A 501 24.42 -2.30 2.91
CA VAL A 501 24.45 -1.60 1.62
C VAL A 501 24.66 -0.10 1.81
N ASP A 502 25.36 0.53 0.87
CA ASP A 502 25.60 1.97 0.89
C ASP A 502 25.10 2.69 -0.36
N SER A 503 24.95 4.01 -0.24
CA SER A 503 24.53 4.87 -1.33
C SER A 503 25.55 5.01 -2.47
N PHE A 504 26.80 4.57 -2.28
CA PHE A 504 27.84 4.58 -3.32
C PHE A 504 27.74 3.36 -4.24
N GLY A 505 26.86 2.41 -3.93
CA GLY A 505 26.62 1.19 -4.71
C GLY A 505 27.47 0.00 -4.26
N ASN A 506 28.04 0.04 -3.05
CA ASN A 506 28.66 -1.12 -2.42
C ASN A 506 27.61 -1.94 -1.65
N LYS A 507 27.89 -3.24 -1.51
CA LYS A 507 27.08 -4.19 -0.75
C LYS A 507 27.95 -5.28 -0.17
N GLU A 508 27.82 -5.54 1.12
CA GLU A 508 28.60 -6.51 1.87
C GLU A 508 27.68 -7.57 2.46
N LEU A 509 27.89 -8.84 2.09
CA LEU A 509 27.15 -9.94 2.70
C LEU A 509 27.54 -10.05 4.18
N LEU A 510 26.55 -10.01 5.07
CA LEU A 510 26.73 -10.31 6.49
C LEU A 510 26.39 -11.78 6.75
N TYR A 511 25.26 -12.26 6.23
CA TYR A 511 24.82 -13.64 6.38
C TYR A 511 23.84 -14.09 5.30
N ARG A 512 23.97 -15.33 4.83
CA ARG A 512 22.95 -15.99 4.00
C ARG A 512 22.79 -17.43 4.48
N ASP A 513 21.58 -17.84 4.79
CA ASP A 513 21.27 -19.26 4.99
C ASP A 513 21.21 -19.96 3.62
N PRO A 514 21.82 -21.13 3.42
CA PRO A 514 21.82 -21.82 2.14
C PRO A 514 20.45 -22.40 1.72
N SER A 515 19.46 -22.43 2.63
CA SER A 515 18.20 -23.17 2.47
C SER A 515 16.93 -22.33 2.56
N ILE A 516 16.98 -21.14 3.17
CA ILE A 516 15.80 -20.31 3.47
C ILE A 516 16.15 -18.82 3.46
N ALA A 517 15.27 -17.99 2.92
CA ALA A 517 15.52 -16.55 2.82
C ALA A 517 15.49 -15.87 4.19
N CYS A 518 16.30 -14.82 4.33
CA CYS A 518 16.27 -13.89 5.45
C CYS A 518 15.30 -12.74 5.14
N LEU A 519 14.69 -12.17 6.18
CA LEU A 519 13.79 -11.02 6.14
C LEU A 519 13.96 -10.17 7.41
N ASP A 520 13.64 -8.88 7.35
CA ASP A 520 13.60 -7.93 8.48
C ASP A 520 14.88 -7.90 9.35
N PRO A 521 16.05 -7.52 8.80
CA PRO A 521 17.28 -7.35 9.57
C PRO A 521 17.23 -6.07 10.40
N ILE A 522 17.22 -6.22 11.73
CA ILE A 522 17.11 -5.15 12.72
C ILE A 522 18.36 -5.14 13.60
N PRO A 523 19.07 -3.99 13.77
CA PRO A 523 20.12 -3.85 14.77
C PRO A 523 19.59 -4.16 16.16
N LEU A 524 20.16 -5.15 16.85
CA LEU A 524 19.74 -5.50 18.19
C LEU A 524 20.41 -4.60 19.23
N LYS A 525 19.93 -3.36 19.30
CA LYS A 525 20.35 -2.34 20.28
C LYS A 525 19.18 -1.41 20.61
N ALA A 526 19.21 -0.85 21.82
CA ALA A 526 18.29 0.23 22.18
C ALA A 526 18.46 1.42 21.23
N ARG A 527 17.34 2.09 20.93
CA ARG A 527 17.23 3.23 20.00
C ARG A 527 16.45 4.36 20.65
N ALA A 528 16.62 5.59 20.14
CA ALA A 528 15.82 6.72 20.59
C ALA A 528 14.33 6.43 20.36
N ARG A 529 13.52 6.57 21.41
CA ARG A 529 12.05 6.49 21.33
C ARG A 529 11.51 7.83 20.81
N PRO A 530 10.72 7.87 19.72
CA PRO A 530 10.10 9.09 19.23
C PRO A 530 9.19 9.76 20.28
N PRO A 531 8.80 11.03 20.09
CA PRO A 531 7.84 11.69 20.95
C PRO A 531 6.52 10.92 21.07
N ILE A 532 5.95 10.86 22.28
CA ILE A 532 4.57 10.40 22.48
C ILE A 532 3.64 11.56 22.10
N LEU A 533 2.79 11.34 21.09
CA LEU A 533 1.81 12.34 20.65
C LEU A 533 0.49 12.20 21.44
N PRO A 534 -0.19 13.31 21.81
CA PRO A 534 -1.44 13.24 22.55
C PRO A 534 -2.57 12.56 21.77
N ILE A 535 -3.21 11.60 22.42
CA ILE A 535 -4.47 10.99 21.97
C ILE A 535 -5.60 12.03 22.04
N GLN A 536 -6.38 12.15 20.97
CA GLN A 536 -7.54 13.04 20.84
C GLN A 536 -8.78 12.33 20.26
N THR A 537 -8.73 11.00 20.04
CA THR A 537 -9.92 10.19 19.73
C THR A 537 -10.53 9.58 20.99
N ALA A 538 -11.86 9.49 21.02
CA ALA A 538 -12.58 8.93 22.17
C ALA A 538 -12.44 7.40 22.30
N ALA A 539 -11.93 6.71 21.29
CA ALA A 539 -11.69 5.27 21.33
C ALA A 539 -10.50 4.90 22.23
N LEU A 540 -9.46 5.76 22.26
CA LEU A 540 -8.20 5.54 22.97
C LEU A 540 -8.00 6.45 24.18
N SER A 541 -8.93 7.37 24.45
CA SER A 541 -8.90 8.23 25.64
C SER A 541 -9.21 7.45 26.93
N GLU A 542 -8.37 7.58 27.96
CA GLU A 542 -8.57 6.97 29.30
C GLU A 542 -9.92 7.36 29.94
N HIS A 543 -10.39 8.57 29.68
CA HIS A 543 -11.71 9.03 30.10
C HIS A 543 -12.81 8.48 29.18
N GLN A 544 -13.28 7.26 29.48
CA GLN A 544 -14.53 6.73 28.94
C GLN A 544 -15.74 7.45 29.55
N GLU A 545 -15.99 8.71 29.15
CA GLU A 545 -17.29 9.34 29.41
C GLU A 545 -18.39 8.50 28.75
N THR A 546 -19.48 8.29 29.48
CA THR A 546 -20.53 7.32 29.15
C THR A 546 -21.58 7.85 28.16
N SER A 547 -21.43 9.08 27.67
CA SER A 547 -22.30 9.74 26.70
C SER A 547 -21.49 10.34 25.54
N LYS A 548 -20.91 9.47 24.69
CA LYS A 548 -20.09 9.91 23.55
C LYS A 548 -20.95 10.26 22.33
N PRO A 549 -20.68 11.36 21.61
CA PRO A 549 -21.34 11.66 20.34
C PRO A 549 -20.82 10.75 19.21
N GLU A 550 -21.71 10.23 18.36
CA GLU A 550 -21.39 9.42 17.16
C GLU A 550 -20.80 10.26 15.99
N LEU A 551 -20.24 11.43 16.31
CA LEU A 551 -19.89 12.48 15.36
C LEU A 551 -18.50 13.05 15.66
N GLY A 552 -17.77 13.36 14.60
CA GLY A 552 -16.63 14.26 14.61
C GLY A 552 -17.03 15.61 13.99
N THR A 553 -16.08 16.54 13.92
CA THR A 553 -16.27 17.81 13.21
C THR A 553 -15.17 18.06 12.18
N ILE A 554 -15.55 18.64 11.05
CA ILE A 554 -14.65 18.95 9.92
C ILE A 554 -14.69 20.44 9.66
N ALA A 555 -13.51 21.05 9.51
CA ALA A 555 -13.36 22.47 9.20
C ALA A 555 -12.43 22.69 8.00
N ILE A 556 -12.85 23.49 7.02
CA ILE A 556 -12.03 23.87 5.85
C ILE A 556 -11.81 25.39 5.91
N MET A 557 -10.55 25.85 5.87
CA MET A 557 -10.24 27.28 6.00
C MET A 557 -10.72 28.07 4.77
N ASN A 558 -10.45 27.56 3.56
CA ASN A 558 -10.87 28.16 2.30
C ASN A 558 -10.93 27.12 1.17
N VAL A 559 -12.12 26.77 0.65
CA VAL A 559 -12.26 25.83 -0.48
C VAL A 559 -11.60 26.32 -1.78
N TYR A 560 -11.32 27.62 -1.91
CA TYR A 560 -10.62 28.19 -3.06
C TYR A 560 -9.08 28.02 -2.99
N ASP A 561 -8.53 27.64 -1.84
CA ASP A 561 -7.11 27.27 -1.70
C ASP A 561 -6.90 25.83 -2.23
N SER A 562 -6.86 25.70 -3.56
CA SER A 562 -6.69 24.43 -4.29
C SER A 562 -5.42 24.46 -5.15
N ALA A 563 -4.67 23.35 -5.20
CA ALA A 563 -3.54 23.19 -6.12
C ALA A 563 -3.96 23.15 -7.60
N LEU A 564 -5.23 22.85 -7.89
CA LEU A 564 -5.83 22.99 -9.21
C LEU A 564 -6.87 24.12 -9.17
N PRO A 565 -6.61 25.28 -9.82
CA PRO A 565 -7.55 26.41 -9.80
C PRO A 565 -8.95 26.04 -10.26
N LEU A 566 -9.96 26.54 -9.53
CA LEU A 566 -11.36 26.45 -9.96
C LEU A 566 -11.61 27.31 -11.22
N PRO A 567 -12.66 27.03 -12.01
CA PRO A 567 -12.98 27.86 -13.17
C PRO A 567 -13.24 29.32 -12.76
N LYS A 568 -12.79 30.27 -13.59
CA LYS A 568 -12.89 31.71 -13.28
C LYS A 568 -14.35 32.13 -13.11
N GLY A 569 -14.66 32.75 -11.97
CA GLY A 569 -16.01 33.24 -11.64
C GLY A 569 -16.94 32.19 -11.03
N THR A 570 -16.49 30.94 -10.82
CA THR A 570 -17.27 29.93 -10.11
C THR A 570 -17.47 30.34 -8.65
N THR A 571 -18.73 30.44 -8.22
CA THR A 571 -19.10 30.57 -6.81
C THR A 571 -19.49 29.21 -6.25
N ILE A 572 -18.77 28.72 -5.24
CA ILE A 572 -19.12 27.52 -4.48
C ILE A 572 -20.16 27.90 -3.42
N LYS A 573 -21.22 27.09 -3.27
CA LYS A 573 -22.32 27.30 -2.32
C LYS A 573 -22.47 26.17 -1.31
N GLU A 574 -22.16 24.94 -1.70
CA GLU A 574 -22.31 23.77 -0.84
C GLU A 574 -21.09 22.84 -0.94
N LEU A 575 -20.80 22.13 0.15
CA LEU A 575 -19.91 20.98 0.17
C LEU A 575 -20.77 19.72 0.32
N ARG A 576 -20.68 18.77 -0.60
CA ARG A 576 -21.33 17.46 -0.52
C ARG A 576 -20.40 16.45 0.13
N VAL A 577 -20.92 15.67 1.08
CA VAL A 577 -20.20 14.58 1.73
C VAL A 577 -20.75 13.24 1.24
N VAL A 578 -19.87 12.40 0.69
CA VAL A 578 -20.24 11.11 0.09
C VAL A 578 -19.50 9.99 0.81
N ALA A 579 -20.25 9.05 1.38
CA ALA A 579 -19.72 7.83 1.98
C ALA A 579 -19.39 6.79 0.90
N VAL A 580 -18.22 6.17 1.03
CA VAL A 580 -17.79 5.00 0.25
C VAL A 580 -18.13 3.74 1.02
N PHE A 581 -18.64 2.73 0.33
CA PHE A 581 -18.96 1.44 0.96
C PHE A 581 -17.94 0.37 0.57
N PRO A 582 -17.44 -0.42 1.54
CA PRO A 582 -16.52 -1.49 1.27
C PRO A 582 -17.19 -2.56 0.40
N LYS A 583 -16.43 -3.14 -0.51
CA LYS A 583 -16.88 -4.28 -1.31
C LYS A 583 -16.91 -5.52 -0.44
N TRP A 584 -18.05 -6.21 -0.31
CA TRP A 584 -18.13 -7.38 0.57
C TRP A 584 -17.85 -8.73 -0.11
N ASN A 585 -17.95 -8.82 -1.44
CA ASN A 585 -17.79 -10.09 -2.16
C ASN A 585 -16.40 -10.25 -2.78
N ALA A 586 -16.08 -11.49 -3.19
CA ALA A 586 -14.77 -11.89 -3.72
C ALA A 586 -14.46 -11.50 -5.18
N PHE A 587 -15.37 -10.83 -5.92
CA PHE A 587 -15.28 -10.78 -7.39
C PHE A 587 -15.19 -9.36 -7.94
N GLN A 588 -14.10 -9.05 -8.67
CA GLN A 588 -13.97 -7.76 -9.38
C GLN A 588 -15.16 -7.48 -10.31
N ASP A 589 -15.59 -6.21 -10.35
CA ASP A 589 -16.73 -5.70 -11.14
C ASP A 589 -18.04 -6.50 -11.02
N ARG A 590 -18.27 -7.17 -9.87
CA ARG A 590 -19.50 -7.92 -9.60
C ARG A 590 -20.10 -7.54 -8.23
N PRO A 591 -21.40 -7.18 -8.15
CA PRO A 591 -22.19 -6.71 -9.29
C PRO A 591 -21.54 -5.48 -9.95
N ARG A 592 -21.82 -5.27 -11.24
CA ARG A 592 -21.36 -4.07 -11.94
C ARG A 592 -22.17 -2.88 -11.45
N ILE A 593 -21.55 -2.07 -10.60
CA ILE A 593 -22.21 -1.03 -9.81
C ILE A 593 -22.84 0.07 -10.67
N GLY A 594 -22.18 0.47 -11.77
CA GLY A 594 -22.61 1.62 -12.58
C GLY A 594 -22.10 1.59 -14.02
N LEU A 595 -22.08 2.78 -14.63
CA LEU A 595 -21.55 3.01 -15.97
C LEU A 595 -20.08 2.57 -16.06
N ALA A 596 -19.26 3.12 -15.16
CA ALA A 596 -17.84 2.92 -15.17
C ALA A 596 -17.47 1.52 -14.64
N ASP A 597 -16.34 0.99 -15.10
CA ASP A 597 -15.88 -0.34 -14.65
C ASP A 597 -15.39 -0.24 -13.21
N GLN A 598 -15.66 -1.24 -12.38
CA GLN A 598 -15.25 -1.31 -10.98
C GLN A 598 -15.71 -0.11 -10.11
N SER A 599 -16.78 0.59 -10.52
CA SER A 599 -17.36 1.70 -9.75
C SER A 599 -17.61 1.35 -8.28
N LEU A 600 -17.36 2.33 -7.41
CA LEU A 600 -17.59 2.20 -5.97
C LEU A 600 -19.08 2.39 -5.64
N ALA A 601 -19.65 1.43 -4.89
CA ALA A 601 -20.93 1.63 -4.22
C ALA A 601 -20.77 2.73 -3.18
N ARG A 602 -21.72 3.66 -3.13
CA ARG A 602 -21.63 4.89 -2.33
C ARG A 602 -23.00 5.39 -1.91
N GLY A 603 -23.04 6.30 -0.96
CA GLY A 603 -24.24 7.00 -0.55
C GLY A 603 -23.90 8.44 -0.17
N VAL A 604 -24.78 9.38 -0.49
CA VAL A 604 -24.56 10.79 -0.16
C VAL A 604 -25.14 11.06 1.23
N LEU A 605 -24.30 11.46 2.18
CA LEU A 605 -24.71 11.75 3.56
C LEU A 605 -25.48 13.07 3.65
N GLY A 606 -25.11 14.03 2.79
CA GLY A 606 -25.81 15.31 2.66
C GLY A 606 -24.90 16.42 2.13
N THR A 607 -25.39 17.65 2.20
CA THR A 607 -24.64 18.87 1.94
C THR A 607 -24.55 19.77 3.17
N VAL A 608 -23.55 20.66 3.16
CA VAL A 608 -23.35 21.72 4.15
C VAL A 608 -22.98 23.04 3.45
N PRO A 609 -23.35 24.20 4.01
CA PRO A 609 -23.09 25.49 3.36
C PRO A 609 -21.60 25.82 3.32
N VAL A 610 -21.17 26.41 2.20
CA VAL A 610 -19.88 27.06 2.03
C VAL A 610 -20.10 28.57 2.19
N GLU A 611 -19.37 29.19 3.11
CA GLU A 611 -19.52 30.60 3.44
C GLU A 611 -18.91 31.51 2.36
N ALA A 612 -19.22 32.81 2.41
CA ALA A 612 -18.76 33.78 1.42
C ALA A 612 -17.22 33.96 1.37
N ASP A 613 -16.49 33.58 2.42
CA ASP A 613 -15.02 33.55 2.46
C ASP A 613 -14.42 32.18 2.05
N GLY A 614 -15.25 31.27 1.54
CA GLY A 614 -14.87 29.91 1.16
C GLY A 614 -14.75 28.94 2.33
N SER A 615 -15.05 29.34 3.57
CA SER A 615 -14.89 28.48 4.73
C SER A 615 -16.07 27.52 4.95
N VAL A 616 -15.79 26.37 5.58
CA VAL A 616 -16.78 25.32 5.89
C VAL A 616 -16.55 24.80 7.31
N TYR A 617 -17.63 24.53 8.06
CA TYR A 617 -17.56 23.92 9.38
C TYR A 617 -18.82 23.12 9.70
N PHE A 618 -18.69 21.81 9.97
CA PHE A 618 -19.82 20.89 10.10
C PHE A 618 -19.57 19.64 10.98
N GLU A 619 -20.66 19.03 11.43
CA GLU A 619 -20.71 17.73 12.13
C GLU A 619 -20.74 16.59 11.09
N CYS A 620 -19.92 15.56 11.27
CA CYS A 620 -19.80 14.44 10.34
C CYS A 620 -19.87 13.08 11.08
N PRO A 621 -20.58 12.07 10.55
CA PRO A 621 -20.49 10.69 11.03
C PRO A 621 -19.06 10.17 11.06
N THR A 622 -18.77 9.34 12.06
CA THR A 622 -17.48 8.68 12.26
C THR A 622 -17.50 7.26 11.72
N ASP A 623 -16.34 6.61 11.73
CA ASP A 623 -16.21 5.17 11.50
C ASP A 623 -16.66 4.72 10.09
N ILE A 624 -16.55 5.63 9.12
CA ILE A 624 -16.93 5.45 7.71
C ILE A 624 -16.02 6.25 6.78
N GLU A 625 -15.58 5.63 5.68
CA GLU A 625 -14.84 6.33 4.63
C GLU A 625 -15.74 7.32 3.87
N ILE A 626 -15.28 8.56 3.76
CA ILE A 626 -15.95 9.68 3.11
C ILE A 626 -15.02 10.39 2.12
N TYR A 627 -15.62 11.01 1.10
CA TYR A 627 -14.96 11.98 0.23
C TYR A 627 -15.87 13.18 -0.02
N PHE A 628 -15.28 14.30 -0.46
CA PHE A 628 -15.97 15.57 -0.63
C PHE A 628 -16.18 15.96 -2.11
N GLN A 629 -17.26 16.70 -2.39
CA GLN A 629 -17.45 17.42 -3.65
C GLN A 629 -17.80 18.89 -3.39
N LEU A 630 -17.12 19.81 -4.09
CA LEU A 630 -17.49 21.24 -4.10
C LEU A 630 -18.64 21.44 -5.10
N LEU A 631 -19.75 22.05 -4.66
CA LEU A 631 -20.91 22.35 -5.51
C LEU A 631 -21.04 23.85 -5.77
N ASP A 632 -21.38 24.21 -7.00
CA ASP A 632 -21.70 25.61 -7.35
C ASP A 632 -23.13 26.01 -6.98
N GLU A 633 -23.52 27.22 -7.37
CA GLU A 633 -24.87 27.78 -7.20
C GLU A 633 -26.00 27.03 -7.91
N SER A 634 -25.68 26.12 -8.83
CA SER A 634 -26.65 25.19 -9.46
C SER A 634 -26.72 23.83 -8.75
N GLY A 635 -25.92 23.60 -7.70
CA GLY A 635 -25.80 22.32 -6.99
C GLY A 635 -24.97 21.27 -7.73
N GLU A 636 -24.19 21.67 -8.75
CA GLU A 636 -23.43 20.78 -9.63
C GLU A 636 -21.97 20.66 -9.15
N ALA A 637 -21.42 19.44 -9.16
CA ALA A 637 -20.03 19.22 -8.73
C ALA A 637 -19.00 19.92 -9.64
N ILE A 638 -18.23 20.83 -9.04
CA ILE A 638 -17.08 21.51 -9.64
C ILE A 638 -15.82 20.64 -9.50
N GLN A 639 -15.54 20.17 -8.29
CA GLN A 639 -14.38 19.35 -7.97
C GLN A 639 -14.81 18.22 -7.04
N SER A 640 -14.26 17.04 -7.23
CA SER A 640 -14.51 15.85 -6.41
C SER A 640 -13.17 15.35 -5.92
N MET A 641 -13.05 15.11 -4.62
CA MET A 641 -11.95 14.35 -4.07
C MET A 641 -11.97 12.97 -4.74
N ARG A 642 -10.82 12.56 -5.30
CA ARG A 642 -10.56 11.21 -5.78
C ARG A 642 -9.51 10.64 -4.84
N SER A 643 -9.96 10.34 -3.63
CA SER A 643 -9.28 9.81 -2.44
C SER A 643 -10.32 9.79 -1.32
N GLY A 644 -10.00 9.21 -0.16
CA GLY A 644 -10.91 9.09 0.97
C GLY A 644 -10.25 9.54 2.28
N THR A 645 -11.09 9.85 3.25
CA THR A 645 -10.71 10.05 4.65
C THR A 645 -11.83 9.51 5.55
N TYR A 646 -11.64 9.52 6.86
CA TYR A 646 -12.62 9.10 7.85
C TYR A 646 -12.37 9.90 9.14
N LEU A 647 -13.36 9.95 10.03
CA LEU A 647 -13.20 10.54 11.35
C LEU A 647 -13.42 9.50 12.43
N HIS A 648 -12.72 9.67 13.53
CA HIS A 648 -12.95 8.97 14.80
C HIS A 648 -13.89 9.77 15.71
N GLN A 649 -14.47 9.08 16.70
CA GLN A 649 -15.38 9.68 17.68
C GLN A 649 -14.70 10.83 18.46
N GLY A 650 -15.33 12.01 18.43
CA GLY A 650 -14.79 13.24 19.03
C GLY A 650 -13.72 13.98 18.21
N GLU A 651 -13.30 13.46 17.06
CA GLU A 651 -12.24 14.06 16.23
C GLU A 651 -12.62 15.46 15.72
N ARG A 652 -11.60 16.32 15.62
CA ARG A 652 -11.69 17.64 14.99
C ARG A 652 -10.68 17.70 13.83
N MET A 653 -11.14 17.34 12.64
CA MET A 653 -10.33 17.37 11.42
C MET A 653 -10.32 18.77 10.81
N SER A 654 -9.18 19.21 10.27
CA SER A 654 -9.10 20.49 9.56
C SER A 654 -8.25 20.44 8.29
N CYS A 655 -8.72 21.08 7.22
CA CYS A 655 -7.99 21.25 5.97
C CYS A 655 -7.76 22.74 5.67
N ILE A 656 -6.67 23.06 5.00
CA ILE A 656 -6.42 24.43 4.53
C ILE A 656 -7.39 24.75 3.39
N GLY A 657 -7.54 23.82 2.44
CA GLY A 657 -8.45 23.98 1.32
C GLY A 657 -8.88 22.66 0.68
N CYS A 658 -9.07 22.67 -0.64
CA CYS A 658 -9.56 21.50 -1.38
C CYS A 658 -8.46 20.96 -2.30
N HIS A 659 -7.71 19.95 -1.84
CA HIS A 659 -6.43 19.56 -2.44
C HIS A 659 -5.46 20.74 -2.52
N GLU A 660 -5.24 21.39 -1.38
CA GLU A 660 -4.29 22.48 -1.21
C GLU A 660 -2.85 22.09 -1.59
N ASN A 661 -1.99 23.10 -1.84
CA ASN A 661 -0.55 22.84 -1.88
C ASN A 661 -0.02 22.61 -0.46
N LYS A 662 0.48 21.41 -0.22
CA LYS A 662 1.01 20.93 1.08
C LYS A 662 2.21 21.72 1.60
N HIS A 663 2.94 22.42 0.72
CA HIS A 663 4.10 23.24 1.08
C HIS A 663 3.72 24.72 1.32
N HIS A 664 2.43 25.08 1.23
CA HIS A 664 1.96 26.43 1.48
C HIS A 664 1.27 26.55 2.84
N ALA A 665 1.61 27.60 3.58
CA ALA A 665 0.85 28.01 4.75
C ALA A 665 -0.56 28.54 4.33
N PRO A 666 -1.57 28.48 5.22
CA PRO A 666 -2.89 29.05 4.95
C PRO A 666 -2.83 30.51 4.50
N THR A 667 -3.62 30.87 3.48
CA THR A 667 -3.69 32.24 2.95
C THR A 667 -4.38 33.20 3.91
N ASN A 668 -5.40 32.73 4.64
CA ASN A 668 -6.23 33.47 5.59
C ASN A 668 -5.55 33.79 6.94
N ARG A 669 -4.33 34.31 6.92
CA ARG A 669 -3.60 34.71 8.14
C ARG A 669 -4.33 35.84 8.88
N GLY A 670 -4.63 35.63 10.17
CA GLY A 670 -5.11 36.67 11.08
C GLY A 670 -6.63 36.92 11.10
N LYS A 671 -7.46 36.15 10.39
CA LYS A 671 -8.92 36.23 10.46
C LYS A 671 -9.53 34.86 10.76
N ARG A 672 -10.36 34.76 11.81
CA ARG A 672 -11.19 33.57 12.06
C ARG A 672 -12.19 33.41 10.89
N PRO A 673 -12.22 32.27 10.17
CA PRO A 673 -13.13 32.08 9.05
C PRO A 673 -14.60 32.17 9.47
N ILE A 674 -15.50 32.58 8.56
CA ILE A 674 -16.92 32.82 8.85
C ILE A 674 -17.59 31.57 9.44
N ALA A 675 -17.36 30.39 8.84
CA ALA A 675 -18.00 29.15 9.27
C ALA A 675 -17.66 28.79 10.72
N MET A 676 -16.46 29.15 11.17
CA MET A 676 -15.96 28.87 12.52
C MET A 676 -16.46 29.88 13.57
N LYS A 677 -17.24 30.90 13.20
CA LYS A 677 -17.86 31.86 14.15
C LYS A 677 -19.21 31.38 14.69
N ARG A 678 -19.74 30.28 14.14
CA ARG A 678 -20.99 29.63 14.53
C ARG A 678 -20.74 28.19 14.97
N ALA A 679 -21.78 27.53 15.47
CA ALA A 679 -21.80 26.08 15.64
C ALA A 679 -21.56 25.36 14.29
N PRO A 680 -21.02 24.12 14.32
CA PRO A 680 -20.89 23.31 13.12
C PRO A 680 -22.27 23.07 12.48
N SER A 681 -22.35 23.15 11.15
CA SER A 681 -23.57 22.80 10.40
C SER A 681 -23.87 21.31 10.54
N ARG A 682 -25.16 20.96 10.53
CA ARG A 682 -25.59 19.59 10.27
C ARG A 682 -25.68 19.33 8.78
N LEU A 683 -25.46 18.08 8.38
CA LEU A 683 -25.69 17.61 7.02
C LEU A 683 -27.17 17.74 6.67
N VAL A 684 -27.46 18.38 5.54
CA VAL A 684 -28.79 18.42 4.93
C VAL A 684 -28.91 17.24 3.97
N PRO A 685 -29.82 16.27 4.19
CA PRO A 685 -29.94 15.11 3.32
C PRO A 685 -30.32 15.46 1.88
N GLU A 686 -29.71 14.77 0.90
CA GLU A 686 -30.11 14.82 -0.51
C GLU A 686 -31.37 13.98 -0.77
N ALA A 687 -32.04 14.22 -1.90
CA ALA A 687 -33.31 13.60 -2.28
C ALA A 687 -33.39 12.06 -2.09
N PRO A 688 -34.56 11.49 -1.71
CA PRO A 688 -34.74 10.06 -1.51
C PRO A 688 -34.20 9.20 -2.66
N GLY A 689 -33.35 8.23 -2.32
CA GLY A 689 -32.55 7.45 -3.27
C GLY A 689 -31.07 7.82 -3.31
N SER A 690 -30.66 8.87 -2.59
CA SER A 690 -29.27 9.31 -2.40
C SER A 690 -28.44 8.45 -1.43
N TYR A 691 -29.07 7.87 -0.40
CA TYR A 691 -28.43 7.00 0.59
C TYR A 691 -29.21 5.69 0.82
N PRO A 692 -28.58 4.51 0.62
CA PRO A 692 -27.48 4.30 -0.32
C PRO A 692 -27.93 4.71 -1.74
N LEU A 693 -26.99 5.14 -2.60
CA LEU A 693 -27.33 5.74 -3.88
C LEU A 693 -27.81 4.68 -4.89
N THR A 694 -29.08 4.72 -5.28
CA THR A 694 -29.66 3.78 -6.28
C THR A 694 -30.46 4.50 -7.35
N PHE A 695 -30.21 4.16 -8.62
CA PHE A 695 -30.91 4.75 -9.77
C PHE A 695 -32.44 4.53 -9.73
N PRO A 696 -32.97 3.34 -9.38
CA PRO A 696 -34.43 3.12 -9.33
C PRO A 696 -35.18 3.96 -8.30
N ARG A 697 -34.48 4.49 -7.26
CA ARG A 697 -35.10 5.37 -6.26
C ARG A 697 -34.82 6.85 -6.53
N LEU A 698 -33.62 7.17 -7.03
CA LEU A 698 -33.19 8.56 -7.23
C LEU A 698 -33.70 9.15 -8.55
N VAL A 699 -33.53 8.42 -9.65
CA VAL A 699 -33.68 8.92 -11.03
C VAL A 699 -34.92 8.38 -11.73
N GLN A 700 -35.22 7.09 -11.59
CA GLN A 700 -36.35 6.47 -12.29
C GLN A 700 -37.70 7.21 -12.09
N PRO A 701 -38.05 7.73 -10.88
CA PRO A 701 -39.29 8.50 -10.70
C PRO A 701 -39.39 9.75 -11.61
N VAL A 702 -38.27 10.43 -11.88
CA VAL A 702 -38.22 11.58 -12.79
C VAL A 702 -38.47 11.14 -14.23
N LEU A 703 -37.91 9.99 -14.62
CA LEU A 703 -38.12 9.43 -15.97
C LEU A 703 -39.56 8.94 -16.15
N ASP A 704 -40.13 8.29 -15.14
CA ASP A 704 -41.50 7.75 -15.18
C ASP A 704 -42.53 8.89 -15.35
N GLN A 705 -42.28 10.05 -14.73
CA GLN A 705 -43.14 11.23 -14.82
C GLN A 705 -42.98 12.03 -16.12
N HIS A 706 -41.76 12.17 -16.65
CA HIS A 706 -41.46 13.13 -17.73
C HIS A 706 -40.97 12.54 -19.05
N CYS A 707 -40.61 11.25 -19.10
CA CYS A 707 -39.90 10.68 -20.24
C CYS A 707 -40.51 9.37 -20.75
N VAL A 708 -40.98 8.49 -19.85
CA VAL A 708 -41.38 7.12 -20.19
C VAL A 708 -42.53 7.06 -21.18
N GLU A 709 -43.51 7.96 -21.11
CA GLU A 709 -44.67 7.96 -22.03
C GLU A 709 -44.22 8.06 -23.50
N CYS A 710 -43.43 9.09 -23.85
CA CYS A 710 -42.92 9.27 -25.21
C CYS A 710 -41.89 8.18 -25.58
N HIS A 711 -41.04 7.78 -24.64
CA HIS A 711 -39.94 6.83 -24.90
C HIS A 711 -40.40 5.37 -25.07
N ASN A 712 -41.55 4.99 -24.52
CA ASN A 712 -42.11 3.64 -24.69
C ASN A 712 -43.01 3.49 -25.92
N GLN A 713 -43.34 4.59 -26.61
CA GLN A 713 -43.96 4.51 -27.93
C GLN A 713 -42.93 3.95 -28.93
N LYS A 714 -43.25 2.77 -29.51
CA LYS A 714 -42.35 2.05 -30.44
C LYS A 714 -42.17 2.83 -31.75
N SER A 715 -41.13 3.66 -31.82
CA SER A 715 -40.67 4.31 -33.04
C SER A 715 -39.25 3.86 -33.41
N SER A 716 -38.77 4.19 -34.61
CA SER A 716 -37.37 3.93 -35.00
C SER A 716 -36.34 4.77 -34.24
N ASN A 717 -36.78 5.84 -33.59
CA ASN A 717 -35.91 6.90 -33.04
C ASN A 717 -35.95 6.97 -31.51
N THR A 718 -36.81 6.18 -30.86
CA THR A 718 -36.97 6.13 -29.40
C THR A 718 -36.42 4.82 -28.82
N PHE A 719 -36.09 4.84 -27.53
CA PHE A 719 -35.72 3.68 -26.74
C PHE A 719 -36.43 3.75 -25.40
N SER A 720 -36.87 2.60 -24.87
CA SER A 720 -37.56 2.55 -23.58
C SER A 720 -36.69 3.11 -22.45
N LEU A 721 -37.32 3.88 -21.56
CA LEU A 721 -36.72 4.45 -20.36
C LEU A 721 -37.37 3.94 -19.06
N ASP A 722 -38.25 2.94 -19.14
CA ASP A 722 -38.98 2.43 -17.98
C ASP A 722 -38.10 1.69 -16.96
N GLY A 723 -38.68 1.48 -15.77
CA GLY A 723 -38.05 0.76 -14.66
C GLY A 723 -37.89 -0.75 -14.88
N ALA A 724 -38.42 -1.34 -15.96
CA ALA A 724 -38.34 -2.79 -16.15
C ALA A 724 -36.89 -3.23 -16.45
N THR A 725 -36.50 -4.38 -15.91
CA THR A 725 -35.17 -4.96 -16.19
C THR A 725 -35.05 -5.29 -17.68
N VAL A 726 -33.99 -4.79 -18.32
CA VAL A 726 -33.79 -4.94 -19.77
C VAL A 726 -33.74 -6.42 -20.16
N GLN A 727 -34.50 -6.77 -21.20
CA GLN A 727 -34.51 -8.12 -21.78
C GLN A 727 -34.03 -8.11 -23.24
N LYS A 728 -33.35 -9.19 -23.64
CA LYS A 728 -33.00 -9.50 -25.03
C LYS A 728 -33.38 -10.96 -25.31
N ASN A 729 -34.16 -11.19 -26.36
CA ASN A 729 -34.66 -12.51 -26.74
C ASN A 729 -35.34 -13.27 -25.58
N GLY A 730 -36.19 -12.57 -24.80
CA GLY A 730 -36.90 -13.13 -23.65
C GLY A 730 -36.04 -13.47 -22.42
N LYS A 731 -34.79 -13.01 -22.38
CA LYS A 731 -33.86 -13.22 -21.24
C LYS A 731 -33.34 -11.88 -20.74
N ALA A 732 -33.23 -11.73 -19.42
CA ALA A 732 -32.60 -10.54 -18.84
C ALA A 732 -31.16 -10.37 -19.37
N VAL A 733 -30.80 -9.15 -19.78
CA VAL A 733 -29.43 -8.83 -20.21
C VAL A 733 -28.47 -8.79 -19.02
N PRO A 734 -27.13 -8.79 -19.23
CA PRO A 734 -26.18 -8.76 -18.13
C PRO A 734 -26.40 -7.61 -17.14
N PHE A 735 -26.04 -7.86 -15.88
CA PHE A 735 -26.03 -6.94 -14.72
C PHE A 735 -27.40 -6.59 -14.09
N GLY A 736 -28.54 -6.81 -14.76
CA GLY A 736 -29.87 -6.62 -14.16
C GLY A 736 -30.25 -5.16 -13.95
N TRP A 737 -29.93 -4.30 -14.92
CA TRP A 737 -30.29 -2.88 -14.92
C TRP A 737 -31.66 -2.62 -15.57
N SER A 738 -32.31 -1.50 -15.23
CA SER A 738 -33.56 -1.05 -15.88
C SER A 738 -33.33 -0.51 -17.29
N ASN A 739 -34.37 -0.46 -18.12
CA ASN A 739 -34.32 0.18 -19.45
C ASN A 739 -33.88 1.64 -19.35
N GLY A 740 -34.42 2.38 -18.37
CA GLY A 740 -34.00 3.73 -17.99
C GLY A 740 -32.49 3.88 -17.88
N PHE A 741 -31.87 3.15 -16.94
CA PHE A 741 -30.42 3.23 -16.75
C PHE A 741 -29.64 2.75 -17.98
N TYR A 742 -30.08 1.64 -18.58
CA TYR A 742 -29.34 1.01 -19.66
C TYR A 742 -29.19 1.93 -20.87
N HIS A 743 -30.22 2.68 -21.25
CA HIS A 743 -30.09 3.63 -22.34
C HIS A 743 -29.44 4.94 -21.89
N LEU A 744 -29.85 5.49 -20.74
CA LEU A 744 -29.43 6.81 -20.28
C LEU A 744 -27.93 6.88 -19.90
N ARG A 745 -27.34 5.80 -19.36
CA ARG A 745 -25.93 5.76 -18.94
C ARG A 745 -24.94 6.17 -20.05
N LYS A 746 -25.29 5.99 -21.33
CA LYS A 746 -24.44 6.34 -22.48
C LYS A 746 -24.21 7.85 -22.62
N TYR A 747 -25.06 8.65 -21.99
CA TYR A 747 -25.00 10.10 -21.96
C TYR A 747 -24.46 10.64 -20.63
N GLY A 748 -24.38 9.80 -19.60
CA GLY A 748 -23.82 10.12 -18.28
C GLY A 748 -22.30 10.31 -18.28
N TRP A 749 -21.74 10.51 -17.08
CA TRP A 749 -20.31 10.71 -16.86
C TRP A 749 -19.77 9.69 -15.85
N GLY A 750 -18.53 9.24 -16.04
CA GLY A 750 -17.83 8.51 -14.99
C GLY A 750 -16.35 8.30 -15.21
N LYS A 751 -15.61 8.13 -14.11
CA LYS A 751 -14.23 7.66 -14.05
C LYS A 751 -14.23 6.17 -13.72
N HIS A 752 -13.46 5.42 -14.49
CA HIS A 752 -13.36 3.96 -14.43
C HIS A 752 -12.25 3.52 -13.47
N GLY A 753 -12.49 2.43 -12.74
CA GLY A 753 -11.48 1.74 -11.97
C GLY A 753 -10.76 0.63 -12.76
N GLY A 754 -9.72 0.06 -12.15
CA GLY A 754 -9.05 -1.15 -12.63
C GLY A 754 -7.96 -0.95 -13.70
N ASN A 755 -7.25 -2.03 -14.02
CA ASN A 755 -5.99 -2.00 -14.74
C ASN A 755 -6.09 -1.35 -16.15
N GLY A 756 -5.34 -0.26 -16.30
CA GLY A 756 -5.21 0.57 -17.49
C GLY A 756 -6.31 1.63 -17.65
N ALA A 757 -7.24 1.79 -16.73
CA ALA A 757 -8.27 2.82 -16.80
C ALA A 757 -7.71 4.26 -16.87
N LEU A 758 -6.59 4.58 -16.20
CA LEU A 758 -5.88 5.87 -16.32
C LEU A 758 -5.63 6.21 -17.79
N ILE A 759 -4.99 5.29 -18.50
CA ILE A 759 -4.54 5.46 -19.88
C ILE A 759 -5.70 5.32 -20.88
N LYS A 760 -6.57 4.32 -20.66
CA LYS A 760 -7.59 3.89 -21.64
C LYS A 760 -8.89 4.69 -21.59
N LYS A 761 -9.23 5.30 -20.45
CA LYS A 761 -10.58 5.84 -20.19
C LYS A 761 -10.62 7.15 -19.40
N ASN A 762 -9.76 7.31 -18.40
CA ASN A 762 -9.82 8.43 -17.47
C ASN A 762 -8.98 9.63 -17.89
N HIS A 763 -7.88 9.41 -18.59
CA HIS A 763 -6.81 10.36 -18.97
C HIS A 763 -6.07 11.02 -17.79
N THR A 764 -6.66 11.11 -16.59
CA THR A 764 -6.02 11.62 -15.37
C THR A 764 -6.34 10.76 -14.13
N SER A 765 -5.41 10.75 -13.16
CA SER A 765 -5.55 10.12 -11.84
C SER A 765 -6.34 11.00 -10.85
N TYR A 766 -6.29 12.33 -11.02
CA TYR A 766 -7.00 13.36 -10.24
C TYR A 766 -8.28 13.87 -10.94
N SER A 767 -9.09 14.67 -10.26
CA SER A 767 -10.20 15.43 -10.84
C SER A 767 -9.69 16.74 -11.47
N ILE A 768 -10.35 17.23 -12.53
CA ILE A 768 -10.06 18.54 -13.10
C ILE A 768 -11.28 19.44 -12.80
N PRO A 769 -11.12 20.56 -12.07
CA PRO A 769 -12.22 21.45 -11.74
C PRO A 769 -13.07 21.86 -12.97
N GLY A 770 -14.39 21.78 -12.83
CA GLY A 770 -15.37 22.06 -13.88
C GLY A 770 -15.50 21.01 -14.99
N LYS A 771 -14.70 19.93 -14.97
CA LYS A 771 -14.70 18.86 -15.99
C LYS A 771 -15.04 17.48 -15.42
N ILE A 772 -15.97 17.44 -14.48
CA ILE A 772 -16.47 16.22 -13.83
C ILE A 772 -18.00 16.18 -13.78
N GLY A 773 -18.56 15.04 -13.35
CA GLY A 773 -19.96 14.91 -12.95
C GLY A 773 -20.96 15.36 -14.00
N ALA A 774 -22.02 16.03 -13.53
CA ALA A 774 -23.05 16.63 -14.36
C ALA A 774 -22.47 17.59 -15.41
N LYS A 775 -21.52 18.46 -15.05
CA LYS A 775 -20.92 19.44 -15.98
C LYS A 775 -20.17 18.81 -17.16
N ALA A 776 -19.63 17.61 -16.98
CA ALA A 776 -18.98 16.84 -18.04
C ALA A 776 -19.88 15.77 -18.69
N SER A 777 -21.17 15.74 -18.35
CA SER A 777 -22.13 14.77 -18.86
C SER A 777 -22.87 15.31 -20.09
N ARG A 778 -22.97 14.48 -21.15
CA ARG A 778 -23.73 14.81 -22.36
C ARG A 778 -25.24 14.90 -22.09
N LEU A 779 -25.73 14.16 -21.11
CA LEU A 779 -27.14 14.22 -20.71
C LEU A 779 -27.49 15.61 -20.18
N LYS A 780 -26.61 16.19 -19.35
CA LYS A 780 -26.77 17.52 -18.78
C LYS A 780 -26.89 18.58 -19.88
N THR A 781 -25.96 18.55 -20.85
CA THR A 781 -25.99 19.43 -22.03
C THR A 781 -27.29 19.31 -22.82
N LEU A 782 -27.81 18.10 -23.01
CA LEU A 782 -29.07 17.85 -23.72
C LEU A 782 -30.27 18.45 -22.96
N LEU A 783 -30.35 18.22 -21.64
CA LEU A 783 -31.45 18.73 -20.81
C LEU A 783 -31.44 20.25 -20.65
N ASP A 784 -30.28 20.90 -20.75
CA ASP A 784 -30.14 22.36 -20.74
C ASP A 784 -30.55 23.01 -22.06
N GLN A 785 -30.39 22.31 -23.18
CA GLN A 785 -30.85 22.75 -24.51
C GLN A 785 -32.37 22.64 -24.67
N GLY A 786 -33.07 22.07 -23.70
CA GLY A 786 -34.49 21.70 -23.77
C GLY A 786 -34.70 20.36 -24.46
N HIS A 787 -35.74 19.64 -24.06
CA HIS A 787 -36.11 18.37 -24.66
C HIS A 787 -37.63 18.30 -24.88
N HIS A 788 -38.06 18.73 -26.07
CA HIS A 788 -39.48 18.90 -26.41
C HIS A 788 -40.20 19.78 -25.36
N GLU A 789 -41.30 19.31 -24.79
CA GLU A 789 -42.13 20.04 -23.83
C GLU A 789 -41.76 19.74 -22.36
N VAL A 790 -40.71 18.95 -22.13
CA VAL A 790 -40.29 18.52 -20.77
C VAL A 790 -39.72 19.69 -19.97
N ASN A 791 -40.38 20.02 -18.86
CA ASN A 791 -39.97 21.04 -17.91
C ASN A 791 -39.74 20.41 -16.53
N LEU A 792 -38.46 20.23 -16.16
CA LEU A 792 -38.07 19.68 -14.86
C LEU A 792 -38.01 20.76 -13.78
N THR A 793 -38.58 20.47 -12.62
CA THR A 793 -38.41 21.27 -11.40
C THR A 793 -36.95 21.26 -10.91
N PRO A 794 -36.56 22.19 -10.03
CA PRO A 794 -35.22 22.20 -9.44
C PRO A 794 -34.85 20.90 -8.71
N GLU A 795 -35.79 20.24 -8.02
CA GLU A 795 -35.53 18.97 -7.33
C GLU A 795 -35.29 17.83 -8.34
N GLU A 796 -36.13 17.71 -9.37
CA GLU A 796 -35.99 16.69 -10.43
C GLU A 796 -34.67 16.86 -11.18
N ARG A 797 -34.27 18.10 -11.47
CA ARG A 797 -32.95 18.43 -12.02
C ARG A 797 -31.81 18.08 -11.06
N ARG A 798 -31.96 18.33 -9.76
CA ARG A 798 -30.98 17.95 -8.72
C ARG A 798 -30.80 16.44 -8.61
N ARG A 799 -31.88 15.65 -8.73
CA ARG A 799 -31.82 14.16 -8.75
C ARG A 799 -30.97 13.63 -9.91
N LEU A 800 -31.15 14.18 -11.11
CA LEU A 800 -30.39 13.79 -12.30
C LEU A 800 -28.92 14.21 -12.20
N THR A 801 -28.64 15.43 -11.76
CA THR A 801 -27.26 15.95 -11.61
C THR A 801 -26.49 15.23 -10.50
N LEU A 802 -27.10 14.97 -9.34
CA LEU A 802 -26.54 14.17 -8.25
C LEU A 802 -26.09 12.78 -8.70
N TRP A 803 -26.91 12.10 -9.52
CA TRP A 803 -26.57 10.79 -10.08
C TRP A 803 -25.35 10.83 -11.01
N MET A 804 -25.23 11.87 -11.83
CA MET A 804 -24.08 12.08 -12.72
C MET A 804 -22.81 12.45 -11.95
N ASP A 805 -22.92 13.28 -10.91
CA ASP A 805 -21.84 13.64 -9.98
C ASP A 805 -21.32 12.44 -9.18
N CYS A 806 -22.19 11.48 -8.87
CA CYS A 806 -21.86 10.23 -8.17
C CYS A 806 -21.54 9.06 -9.12
N ASN A 807 -20.74 9.35 -10.15
CA ASN A 807 -20.15 8.38 -11.09
C ASN A 807 -21.15 7.55 -11.93
N THR A 808 -22.41 8.00 -12.07
CA THR A 808 -23.47 7.33 -12.86
C THR A 808 -23.68 5.87 -12.38
N ASN A 809 -23.86 5.71 -11.07
CA ASN A 809 -24.13 4.43 -10.42
C ASN A 809 -25.58 3.93 -10.64
N PHE A 810 -25.78 2.62 -10.65
CA PHE A 810 -27.12 1.99 -10.60
C PHE A 810 -27.39 1.38 -9.21
N PHE A 811 -26.43 0.63 -8.68
CA PHE A 811 -26.50 -0.03 -7.38
C PHE A 811 -25.79 0.78 -6.28
N GLY A 812 -26.36 0.75 -5.09
CA GLY A 812 -25.83 1.37 -3.87
C GLY A 812 -25.20 0.37 -2.90
N ALA A 813 -25.26 -0.93 -3.20
CA ALA A 813 -24.64 -1.99 -2.41
C ALA A 813 -24.18 -3.18 -3.28
N TYR A 814 -23.20 -3.95 -2.78
CA TYR A 814 -22.59 -5.10 -3.46
C TYR A 814 -23.38 -6.44 -3.35
N ARG A 815 -24.64 -6.39 -2.88
CA ARG A 815 -25.51 -7.56 -2.64
C ARG A 815 -26.94 -7.32 -3.10
N ASP A 816 -27.75 -8.37 -3.20
CA ASP A 816 -29.20 -8.30 -3.41
C ASP A 816 -29.62 -7.41 -4.60
N THR A 817 -28.90 -7.50 -5.72
CA THR A 817 -29.09 -6.63 -6.89
C THR A 817 -30.52 -6.62 -7.42
N ARG A 818 -31.21 -7.76 -7.40
CA ARG A 818 -32.61 -7.87 -7.81
C ARG A 818 -33.50 -6.93 -6.98
N LYS A 819 -33.38 -6.97 -5.65
CA LYS A 819 -34.13 -6.10 -4.74
C LYS A 819 -33.83 -4.62 -4.99
N GLN A 820 -32.56 -4.27 -5.24
CA GLN A 820 -32.18 -2.89 -5.60
C GLN A 820 -32.77 -2.45 -6.93
N ALA A 821 -32.77 -3.32 -7.96
CA ALA A 821 -33.33 -3.04 -9.28
C ALA A 821 -34.85 -2.85 -9.23
N GLU A 822 -35.54 -3.60 -8.36
CA GLU A 822 -36.97 -3.49 -8.05
C GLU A 822 -37.30 -2.30 -7.11
N GLY A 823 -36.36 -1.38 -6.87
CA GLY A 823 -36.54 -0.17 -6.04
C GLY A 823 -36.43 -0.38 -4.52
N GLY A 824 -36.24 -1.62 -4.07
CA GLY A 824 -36.12 -1.98 -2.66
C GLY A 824 -34.79 -1.54 -2.02
N ILE A 825 -34.86 -1.09 -0.76
CA ILE A 825 -33.69 -0.64 -0.01
C ILE A 825 -32.83 -1.85 0.42
N VAL A 826 -31.53 -1.75 0.13
CA VAL A 826 -30.49 -2.71 0.54
C VAL A 826 -29.36 -1.91 1.16
N MET A 827 -29.27 -1.89 2.49
CA MET A 827 -28.18 -1.21 3.16
C MET A 827 -26.83 -1.88 2.81
N PRO A 828 -25.76 -1.10 2.59
CA PRO A 828 -24.42 -1.66 2.51
C PRO A 828 -24.08 -2.44 3.78
N LYS A 829 -23.14 -3.38 3.67
CA LYS A 829 -22.41 -3.82 4.85
C LYS A 829 -21.34 -2.75 5.09
N VAL A 830 -21.61 -1.87 6.04
CA VAL A 830 -20.60 -0.98 6.61
C VAL A 830 -19.73 -1.77 7.59
N HIS A 831 -18.54 -1.25 7.84
CA HIS A 831 -17.66 -1.69 8.92
C HIS A 831 -18.43 -1.56 10.24
N THR A 832 -18.69 -2.68 10.91
CA THR A 832 -19.43 -2.87 12.18
C THR A 832 -20.19 -1.67 12.78
N ILE A 833 -21.25 -1.18 12.13
CA ILE A 833 -22.24 -0.29 12.78
C ILE A 833 -23.34 -1.15 13.41
N LYS A 834 -23.41 -1.17 14.75
CA LYS A 834 -24.65 -1.49 15.47
C LYS A 834 -25.68 -0.45 15.00
N PRO A 835 -26.82 -0.83 14.39
CA PRO A 835 -27.72 0.17 13.82
C PRO A 835 -28.35 1.02 14.91
N THR A 836 -27.82 2.22 15.14
CA THR A 836 -28.54 3.24 15.90
C THR A 836 -29.76 3.68 15.11
N GLN A 837 -30.93 3.63 15.77
CA GLN A 837 -32.22 3.87 15.13
C GLN A 837 -32.49 5.37 14.85
N GLN A 838 -31.50 6.24 14.99
CA GLN A 838 -31.63 7.70 14.99
C GLN A 838 -31.01 8.37 13.75
N ALA A 839 -31.30 7.81 12.59
CA ALA A 839 -31.24 8.50 11.30
C ALA A 839 -32.41 8.02 10.42
N ARG A 840 -33.63 8.48 10.76
CA ARG A 840 -34.87 8.32 10.01
C ARG A 840 -35.58 9.67 9.92
#